data_AF-A0A921HD19-F1
#
_entry.id   AF-A0A921HD19-F1
#
_cell.length_a   1.000
_cell.length_b   1.000
_cell.length_c   1.000
_cell.angle_alpha   90.00
_cell.angle_beta   90.00
_cell.angle_gamma   90.00
#
_symmetry.space_group_name_H-M   'P 1'
#
loop_
_entity.id
_entity.type
_entity.pdbx_description
1 polymer ?
#
loop_
_entity_poly.entity_id
_entity_poly.type
_entity_poly.pdbx_seq_one_letter_code
_entity_poly.pdbx_strand_id
1 'polypeptide(L)'
;VVDVNITQPGKQQAIYVQYRKTDSGWEVATFKPADSGLSSAPAVSGNTITISQTVAPAGSTIAAKVTDLAGNGSAGKDGGNSFVEAEVPSSDSDNDGYTNEEESRAGSDPDQASSTPKTLAEDAYNKAKATYDAFEARKAEFAKGGFTKEEVSELEKLLFPLDGEKDKALAAANYVHDTDGKADLIDDINKLTDTVPEVTNDADSTWSNNRTVTYYDYRKNSSNNTEHLTLDDLAKKDGGVFVIPASQLVIKDPDVESGYTPKLKPMKDWVHTLPGNTSVGFSEYRVDENGNLEIKIDAEKVKNISQTQNETYNLTAEDGTPLTLYVFFENDIKSGTPVSLFSVTVKDDVYPIVGNVASNGVTDDTQWTDISVALAATGNDLASWKVKLEIFDDQNPDSPVWTQEKGGITSSSKTVSFDASSSFTAKNGHSYTLKATASSNSEKANTVEERITVDTTPPEVTSNLTTDSGGNLKLHVELKEPVKYFIYDGKVESSQISFTGKQNYSSAKDLPSMDATFDLGSTPKTYIFYDQAGNAAGVVAPEVEVKRLGRLTTNMNQNEGPRNYMSDGNEAQRKDTGADGLKTSAGDNIIIVAKKPDGDFFGGFIDGGTGDGYKATLETYGGNDYIYAFGIGGHTDVITGRGNDRFELRYGLSGWGQTGNISTGAFDGAQRILMGEGDDTFKIRGSMIDLHSDYGDNSFALTTAKVDMGTGNDTIEVESTIKGDGDAGRNYSNYFNLGSGNDVMRVGKNITDTQTSATPSTTHASNIIDLGTGNDTLIVKGSVEQHTLILSENGDNTISIGSGVSLARKSIGGNTAIVLGDGNDTLTVNTAVNYEDADRESAFYRAYKNSKSDGWYAESATQIDKVIEDVKQPKIDLGNGDNTATFGSNVWHAKIITGDGQDTITIKGALSQTSLDTGSGNDTVTINEWTLKNNSVILGNGDDILYLGGVSQTLSYEGTSLIHGGAGTDTINITGKSSVSTRLEIFGNTGGNNIDVSGVDVLNLNGHGTEVIIGTQNVGNPNNELERNVITIHGNSTDAVKLQSDWREIGSTTGMKQYQYNGITIYIDDTIQVTTFS
;
A
#
# COMPACT_ATOMS: atom_id res chain seq x y z
N VAL A 1 36.41 29.78 -1.89
CA VAL A 1 37.42 29.63 -2.98
C VAL A 1 38.71 29.19 -2.32
N VAL A 2 39.40 28.17 -2.83
CA VAL A 2 40.59 27.54 -2.21
C VAL A 2 41.69 27.38 -3.25
N ASP A 3 42.94 27.66 -2.86
CA ASP A 3 44.12 27.60 -3.74
C ASP A 3 44.93 26.32 -3.47
N VAL A 4 45.20 25.55 -4.54
CA VAL A 4 45.94 24.28 -4.47
C VAL A 4 47.26 24.40 -5.24
N ASN A 5 48.36 24.09 -4.56
CA ASN A 5 49.72 24.15 -5.10
C ASN A 5 50.19 22.77 -5.51
N ILE A 6 50.41 22.57 -6.81
CA ILE A 6 50.93 21.29 -7.33
C ILE A 6 52.45 21.41 -7.49
N THR A 7 53.18 20.56 -6.76
CA THR A 7 54.65 20.50 -6.79
C THR A 7 55.13 19.13 -7.25
N GLN A 8 56.24 19.11 -8.00
CA GLN A 8 56.91 17.87 -8.39
C GLN A 8 58.01 17.55 -7.37
N PRO A 9 58.19 16.28 -6.94
CA PRO A 9 59.19 15.93 -5.95
C PRO A 9 60.60 16.39 -6.37
N GLY A 10 61.21 17.29 -5.59
CA GLY A 10 62.57 17.79 -5.82
C GLY A 10 62.72 19.07 -6.65
N LYS A 11 61.63 19.77 -7.02
CA LYS A 11 61.70 21.11 -7.64
C LYS A 11 60.79 22.13 -6.94
N GLN A 12 61.22 23.39 -6.83
CA GLN A 12 60.39 24.47 -6.31
C GLN A 12 59.37 24.95 -7.37
N GLN A 13 58.08 24.82 -7.01
CA GLN A 13 56.83 25.35 -7.59
C GLN A 13 56.57 25.17 -9.09
N ALA A 14 55.49 24.45 -9.45
CA ALA A 14 55.14 24.16 -10.84
C ALA A 14 53.78 24.73 -11.30
N ILE A 15 52.65 24.55 -10.60
CA ILE A 15 51.33 24.98 -11.10
C ILE A 15 50.40 25.45 -9.96
N TYR A 16 49.62 26.50 -10.22
CA TYR A 16 48.56 27.03 -9.33
C TYR A 16 47.16 26.73 -9.90
N VAL A 17 46.31 26.10 -9.10
CA VAL A 17 44.90 25.82 -9.45
C VAL A 17 43.99 26.33 -8.33
N GLN A 18 43.01 27.16 -8.69
CA GLN A 18 42.06 27.74 -7.76
C GLN A 18 40.68 27.11 -7.96
N TYR A 19 40.05 26.63 -6.89
CA TYR A 19 38.73 26.02 -6.87
C TYR A 19 37.70 26.90 -6.16
N ARG A 20 36.46 26.93 -6.66
CA ARG A 20 35.31 27.59 -6.01
C ARG A 20 34.27 26.56 -5.59
N LYS A 21 33.57 26.82 -4.48
CA LYS A 21 32.46 25.98 -4.01
C LYS A 21 31.17 26.42 -4.70
N THR A 22 30.40 25.47 -5.20
CA THR A 22 29.04 25.64 -5.76
C THR A 22 28.08 24.68 -5.07
N ASP A 23 26.79 24.81 -5.35
CA ASP A 23 25.73 23.96 -4.77
C ASP A 23 25.85 22.48 -5.22
N SER A 24 26.64 22.22 -6.28
CA SER A 24 26.89 20.88 -6.84
C SER A 24 28.28 20.30 -6.49
N GLY A 25 29.08 21.00 -5.67
CA GLY A 25 30.43 20.58 -5.26
C GLY A 25 31.52 21.62 -5.57
N TRP A 26 32.79 21.19 -5.54
CA TRP A 26 33.94 22.06 -5.83
C TRP A 26 34.29 22.04 -7.32
N GLU A 27 34.35 23.21 -7.94
CA GLU A 27 34.69 23.38 -9.36
C GLU A 27 35.98 24.19 -9.54
N VAL A 28 36.74 23.94 -10.63
CA VAL A 28 37.93 24.74 -10.98
C VAL A 28 37.50 26.16 -11.42
N ALA A 29 37.91 27.18 -10.66
CA ALA A 29 37.58 28.58 -10.92
C ALA A 29 38.60 29.28 -11.84
N THR A 30 39.90 29.07 -11.61
CA THR A 30 40.98 29.57 -12.50
C THR A 30 42.21 28.67 -12.48
N PHE A 31 42.88 28.60 -13.64
CA PHE A 31 44.12 27.84 -13.85
C PHE A 31 45.21 28.78 -14.36
N LYS A 32 46.40 28.81 -13.72
CA LYS A 32 47.54 29.60 -14.19
C LYS A 32 48.85 28.78 -14.14
N PRO A 33 49.59 28.66 -15.26
CA PRO A 33 50.99 28.27 -15.23
C PRO A 33 51.81 29.32 -14.44
N ALA A 34 52.80 28.90 -13.67
CA ALA A 34 53.62 29.82 -12.88
C ALA A 34 54.44 30.76 -13.78
N ASP A 35 54.02 32.02 -13.90
CA ASP A 35 54.86 33.10 -14.42
C ASP A 35 55.86 33.52 -13.34
N SER A 36 57.10 33.03 -13.44
CA SER A 36 58.33 33.83 -13.39
C SER A 36 59.54 33.01 -12.92
N GLY A 37 60.61 33.00 -13.73
CA GLY A 37 61.96 32.90 -13.18
C GLY A 37 62.89 31.77 -13.63
N LEU A 38 62.86 31.29 -14.89
CA LEU A 38 64.00 30.55 -15.45
C LEU A 38 64.36 31.06 -16.85
N SER A 39 65.18 32.10 -16.86
CA SER A 39 65.97 32.50 -18.02
C SER A 39 66.91 31.37 -18.45
N SER A 40 66.98 31.11 -19.77
CA SER A 40 67.95 30.28 -20.51
C SER A 40 67.59 28.80 -20.79
N ALA A 41 66.58 28.57 -21.63
CA ALA A 41 66.58 27.55 -22.68
C ALA A 41 65.40 27.82 -23.65
N PRO A 42 65.53 27.58 -24.97
CA PRO A 42 64.52 27.99 -25.94
C PRO A 42 63.21 27.21 -25.73
N ALA A 43 62.10 27.92 -25.91
CA ALA A 43 60.75 27.41 -25.79
C ALA A 43 60.54 26.09 -26.52
N VAL A 44 59.93 25.12 -25.82
CA VAL A 44 59.09 24.11 -26.48
C VAL A 44 57.69 24.32 -25.93
N SER A 45 56.87 25.03 -26.71
CA SER A 45 55.43 25.19 -26.51
C SER A 45 54.74 23.85 -26.75
N GLY A 46 54.11 23.23 -25.74
CA GLY A 46 53.12 22.17 -25.99
C GLY A 46 53.01 21.01 -24.99
N ASN A 47 53.44 21.15 -23.73
CA ASN A 47 53.09 20.13 -22.73
C ASN A 47 51.60 20.25 -22.36
N THR A 48 50.86 19.13 -22.33
CA THR A 48 49.43 19.10 -22.01
C THR A 48 49.24 18.51 -20.61
N ILE A 49 48.45 19.17 -19.77
CA ILE A 49 48.10 18.71 -18.42
C ILE A 49 46.61 18.35 -18.44
N THR A 50 46.30 17.10 -18.11
CA THR A 50 44.92 16.61 -18.05
C THR A 50 44.59 16.26 -16.60
N ILE A 51 43.57 16.92 -16.06
CA ILE A 51 43.00 16.64 -14.73
C ILE A 51 41.84 15.68 -14.94
N SER A 52 41.77 14.58 -14.19
CA SER A 52 40.78 13.52 -14.40
C SER A 52 39.34 13.96 -14.16
N GLN A 53 39.11 14.99 -13.35
CA GLN A 53 37.79 15.54 -13.02
C GLN A 53 37.84 17.06 -12.80
N THR A 54 36.89 17.80 -13.37
CA THR A 54 36.77 19.27 -13.26
C THR A 54 35.83 19.71 -12.14
N VAL A 55 35.01 18.79 -11.64
CA VAL A 55 34.10 18.93 -10.49
C VAL A 55 34.34 17.71 -9.61
N ALA A 56 34.60 17.92 -8.32
CA ALA A 56 34.99 16.84 -7.42
C ALA A 56 34.30 16.98 -6.04
N PRO A 57 33.82 15.87 -5.44
CA PRO A 57 33.25 15.88 -4.09
C PRO A 57 34.26 16.33 -3.04
N ALA A 58 33.72 16.97 -2.00
CA ALA A 58 34.42 17.36 -0.79
C ALA A 58 34.98 16.08 -0.10
N GLY A 59 36.30 15.89 -0.04
CA GLY A 59 36.99 14.69 0.47
C GLY A 59 37.82 13.92 -0.58
N SER A 60 37.67 14.24 -1.86
CA SER A 60 38.23 13.44 -2.95
C SER A 60 39.68 13.81 -3.31
N THR A 61 40.48 12.82 -3.71
CA THR A 61 41.85 13.04 -4.20
C THR A 61 41.84 13.23 -5.72
N ILE A 62 42.31 14.37 -6.22
CA ILE A 62 42.33 14.67 -7.65
C ILE A 62 43.70 14.30 -8.23
N ALA A 63 43.71 13.40 -9.22
CA ALA A 63 44.91 12.96 -9.91
C ALA A 63 45.12 13.75 -11.22
N ALA A 64 46.29 14.40 -11.36
CA ALA A 64 46.66 15.10 -12.59
C ALA A 64 47.78 14.37 -13.35
N LYS A 65 47.64 14.23 -14.67
CA LYS A 65 48.64 13.64 -15.57
C LYS A 65 49.30 14.72 -16.43
N VAL A 66 50.63 14.75 -16.44
CA VAL A 66 51.43 15.67 -17.26
C VAL A 66 52.14 14.87 -18.35
N THR A 67 51.91 15.23 -19.62
CA THR A 67 52.53 14.58 -20.78
C THR A 67 53.25 15.58 -21.67
N ASP A 68 54.36 15.15 -22.29
CA ASP A 68 55.03 15.94 -23.33
C ASP A 68 54.24 15.91 -24.67
N LEU A 69 54.71 16.69 -25.64
CA LEU A 69 54.14 16.81 -26.99
C LEU A 69 54.08 15.49 -27.79
N ALA A 70 54.83 14.47 -27.39
CA ALA A 70 54.82 13.14 -28.00
C ALA A 70 53.90 12.15 -27.25
N GLY A 71 53.21 12.59 -26.20
CA GLY A 71 52.36 11.75 -25.36
C GLY A 71 53.12 10.93 -24.31
N ASN A 72 54.42 11.17 -24.13
CA ASN A 72 55.22 10.44 -23.15
C ASN A 72 55.09 11.10 -21.77
N GLY A 73 54.64 10.33 -20.77
CA GLY A 73 54.63 10.76 -19.37
C GLY A 73 56.02 10.63 -18.76
N SER A 74 56.45 11.62 -17.95
CA SER A 74 57.73 11.53 -17.24
C SER A 74 57.69 10.40 -16.21
N ALA A 75 58.47 9.34 -16.44
CA ALA A 75 58.58 8.19 -15.54
C ALA A 75 59.27 8.58 -14.22
N GLY A 76 58.54 8.44 -13.11
CA GLY A 76 59.12 8.30 -11.79
C GLY A 76 59.86 6.97 -11.68
N LYS A 77 60.83 6.86 -10.77
CA LYS A 77 61.83 5.77 -10.68
C LYS A 77 61.27 4.33 -10.55
N ASP A 78 59.96 4.16 -10.35
CA ASP A 78 59.33 2.85 -10.12
C ASP A 78 58.34 2.44 -11.23
N GLY A 79 58.44 3.01 -12.44
CA GLY A 79 57.78 2.48 -13.63
C GLY A 79 56.25 2.62 -13.69
N GLY A 80 55.60 3.28 -12.73
CA GLY A 80 54.20 3.73 -12.82
C GLY A 80 54.10 5.18 -13.31
N ASN A 81 53.04 5.51 -14.06
CA ASN A 81 52.70 6.89 -14.41
C ASN A 81 52.61 7.72 -13.12
N SER A 82 53.44 8.75 -12.96
CA SER A 82 53.47 9.59 -11.76
C SER A 82 52.24 10.52 -11.76
N PHE A 83 51.24 10.20 -10.95
CA PHE A 83 50.15 11.11 -10.58
C PHE A 83 50.60 11.98 -9.40
N VAL A 84 50.15 13.23 -9.36
CA VAL A 84 50.27 14.09 -8.17
C VAL A 84 48.87 14.22 -7.58
N GLU A 85 48.73 13.84 -6.32
CA GLU A 85 47.47 13.73 -5.58
C GLU A 85 47.30 14.94 -4.65
N ALA A 86 46.12 15.55 -4.68
CA ALA A 86 45.71 16.57 -3.72
C ALA A 86 44.24 16.37 -3.32
N GLU A 87 43.96 16.45 -2.02
CA GLU A 87 42.65 16.17 -1.41
C GLU A 87 41.75 17.43 -1.38
N VAL A 88 40.49 17.28 -1.76
CA VAL A 88 39.42 18.29 -1.58
C VAL A 88 38.86 18.10 -0.16
N PRO A 89 38.50 19.12 0.63
CA PRO A 89 38.02 18.91 2.02
C PRO A 89 36.52 18.55 2.07
N SER A 90 36.11 17.53 2.86
CA SER A 90 34.72 17.18 3.22
C SER A 90 34.12 18.21 4.19
N SER A 91 32.80 18.45 4.11
CA SER A 91 32.09 19.30 5.10
C SER A 91 31.35 18.45 6.11
N ASP A 92 31.67 18.70 7.36
CA ASP A 92 31.02 18.27 8.59
C ASP A 92 30.35 19.56 9.11
N SER A 93 29.02 19.65 8.98
CA SER A 93 28.28 20.92 9.07
C SER A 93 28.03 21.36 10.51
N ASP A 94 27.98 20.41 11.43
CA ASP A 94 27.85 20.64 12.86
C ASP A 94 29.17 20.42 13.63
N ASN A 95 30.19 19.94 12.91
CA ASN A 95 31.58 19.85 13.30
C ASN A 95 31.83 18.82 14.41
N ASP A 96 31.06 17.72 14.40
CA ASP A 96 31.01 16.67 15.42
C ASP A 96 32.00 15.51 15.19
N GLY A 97 32.67 15.49 14.03
CA GLY A 97 33.64 14.47 13.65
C GLY A 97 33.11 13.41 12.68
N TYR A 98 31.80 13.40 12.40
CA TYR A 98 31.17 12.64 11.33
C TYR A 98 30.86 13.55 10.15
N THR A 99 31.00 13.03 8.94
CA THR A 99 30.62 13.79 7.76
C THR A 99 29.12 13.72 7.55
N ASN A 100 28.52 14.78 7.00
CA ASN A 100 27.10 14.81 6.66
C ASN A 100 26.61 13.58 5.85
N GLU A 101 27.50 12.96 5.06
CA GLU A 101 27.20 11.75 4.28
C GLU A 101 27.20 10.48 5.13
N GLU A 102 28.11 10.35 6.10
CA GLU A 102 28.10 9.25 7.08
C GLU A 102 26.85 9.30 7.94
N GLU A 103 26.45 10.51 8.33
CA GLU A 103 25.26 10.77 9.12
C GLU A 103 23.97 10.45 8.35
N SER A 104 23.86 10.93 7.11
CA SER A 104 22.72 10.59 6.25
C SER A 104 22.59 9.09 5.99
N ARG A 105 23.69 8.33 5.94
CA ARG A 105 23.67 6.86 5.78
C ARG A 105 23.33 6.13 7.07
N ALA A 106 23.80 6.63 8.21
CA ALA A 106 23.46 6.11 9.53
C ALA A 106 22.02 6.49 9.96
N GLY A 107 21.40 7.46 9.28
CA GLY A 107 20.10 8.02 9.63
C GLY A 107 20.16 9.07 10.73
N SER A 108 21.34 9.65 10.98
CA SER A 108 21.56 10.73 11.93
C SER A 108 21.46 12.10 11.23
N ASP A 109 21.10 13.14 11.97
CA ASP A 109 20.85 14.50 11.44
C ASP A 109 22.16 15.29 11.28
N PRO A 110 22.56 15.60 10.02
CA PRO A 110 23.88 16.16 9.72
C PRO A 110 24.06 17.65 10.04
N ASP A 111 23.03 18.27 10.63
CA ASP A 111 23.05 19.65 11.12
C ASP A 111 22.97 19.71 12.66
N GLN A 112 23.07 18.57 13.37
CA GLN A 112 22.91 18.44 14.81
C GLN A 112 24.03 17.61 15.47
N ALA A 113 25.03 18.28 16.05
CA ALA A 113 26.21 17.62 16.65
C ALA A 113 25.92 16.64 17.82
N SER A 114 24.67 16.57 18.28
CA SER A 114 24.21 15.58 19.27
C SER A 114 23.61 14.31 18.64
N SER A 115 23.43 14.30 17.33
CA SER A 115 22.81 13.24 16.55
C SER A 115 23.86 12.62 15.64
N THR A 116 24.74 11.81 16.23
CA THR A 116 25.84 11.15 15.53
C THR A 116 25.50 9.67 15.28
N PRO A 117 26.16 8.99 14.32
CA PRO A 117 26.05 7.54 14.13
C PRO A 117 26.34 6.75 15.41
N LYS A 118 27.26 7.24 16.25
CA LYS A 118 27.55 6.69 17.58
C LYS A 118 26.36 6.79 18.51
N THR A 119 25.74 7.97 18.62
CA THR A 119 24.61 8.16 19.53
C THR A 119 23.40 7.29 19.16
N LEU A 120 23.11 7.13 17.87
CA LEU A 120 22.05 6.23 17.40
C LEU A 120 22.36 4.75 17.69
N ALA A 121 23.62 4.35 17.51
CA ALA A 121 24.05 2.98 17.83
C ALA A 121 24.00 2.70 19.34
N GLU A 122 24.38 3.67 20.17
CA GLU A 122 24.27 3.59 21.63
C GLU A 122 22.81 3.54 22.10
N ASP A 123 21.90 4.30 21.49
CA ASP A 123 20.46 4.25 21.77
C ASP A 123 19.84 2.90 21.39
N ALA A 124 20.22 2.36 20.22
CA ALA A 124 19.80 1.04 19.78
C ALA A 124 20.31 -0.06 20.73
N TYR A 125 21.57 0.03 21.17
CA TYR A 125 22.14 -0.85 22.18
C TYR A 125 21.43 -0.73 23.53
N ASN A 126 21.17 0.48 24.03
CA ASN A 126 20.47 0.70 25.30
C ASN A 126 19.07 0.10 25.30
N LYS A 127 18.39 0.10 24.15
CA LYS A 127 17.09 -0.55 23.99
C LYS A 127 17.21 -2.08 24.10
N ALA A 128 18.14 -2.69 23.36
CA ALA A 128 18.40 -4.13 23.46
C ALA A 128 18.84 -4.53 24.88
N LYS A 129 19.65 -3.70 25.53
CA LYS A 129 20.09 -3.89 26.91
C LYS A 129 18.93 -3.81 27.89
N ALA A 130 17.99 -2.88 27.72
CA ALA A 130 16.81 -2.78 28.58
C ALA A 130 15.93 -4.03 28.48
N THR A 131 15.77 -4.59 27.27
CA THR A 131 15.08 -5.87 27.03
C THR A 131 15.78 -7.01 27.78
N TYR A 132 17.11 -7.11 27.65
CA TYR A 132 17.91 -8.11 28.35
C TYR A 132 17.85 -7.96 29.89
N ASP A 133 18.02 -6.74 30.40
CA ASP A 133 17.96 -6.46 31.84
C ASP A 133 16.58 -6.78 32.43
N ALA A 134 15.50 -6.53 31.67
CA ALA A 134 14.14 -6.87 32.08
C ALA A 134 13.93 -8.40 32.18
N PHE A 135 14.45 -9.15 31.21
CA PHE A 135 14.47 -10.62 31.25
C PHE A 135 15.24 -11.13 32.46
N GLU A 136 16.47 -10.65 32.71
CA GLU A 136 17.31 -11.10 33.82
C GLU A 136 16.70 -10.75 35.19
N ALA A 137 16.11 -9.56 35.32
CA ALA A 137 15.41 -9.16 36.53
C ALA A 137 14.23 -10.09 36.83
N ARG A 138 13.43 -10.42 35.81
CA ARG A 138 12.26 -11.28 35.94
C ARG A 138 12.65 -12.73 36.22
N LYS A 139 13.71 -13.23 35.57
CA LYS A 139 14.30 -14.55 35.81
C LYS A 139 14.81 -14.70 37.24
N ALA A 140 15.45 -13.66 37.78
CA ALA A 140 15.91 -13.64 39.17
C ALA A 140 14.76 -13.60 40.20
N GLU A 141 13.61 -13.02 39.84
CA GLU A 141 12.41 -13.03 40.67
C GLU A 141 11.84 -14.45 40.81
N PHE A 142 11.69 -15.17 39.69
CA PHE A 142 11.13 -16.52 39.63
C PHE A 142 12.04 -17.59 40.26
N ALA A 143 13.35 -17.38 40.24
CA ALA A 143 14.33 -18.35 40.75
C ALA A 143 14.15 -18.74 42.23
N LYS A 144 13.43 -17.96 43.05
CA LYS A 144 13.27 -18.21 44.50
C LYS A 144 12.34 -19.39 44.84
N GLY A 145 11.51 -19.85 43.90
CA GLY A 145 10.56 -20.97 44.08
C GLY A 145 10.74 -22.16 43.13
N GLY A 146 11.69 -22.09 42.19
CA GLY A 146 11.72 -22.94 40.99
C GLY A 146 10.81 -22.37 39.90
N PHE A 147 11.12 -22.61 38.63
CA PHE A 147 10.44 -22.00 37.48
C PHE A 147 9.19 -22.77 37.10
N THR A 148 8.03 -22.12 37.12
CA THR A 148 6.79 -22.71 36.61
C THR A 148 6.71 -22.66 35.08
N LYS A 149 5.79 -23.38 34.47
CA LYS A 149 5.60 -23.38 33.02
C LYS A 149 5.21 -22.00 32.48
N GLU A 150 4.38 -21.26 33.20
CA GLU A 150 3.96 -19.91 32.84
C GLU A 150 5.09 -18.89 32.99
N GLU A 151 5.90 -19.01 34.05
CA GLU A 151 7.08 -18.18 34.26
C GLU A 151 8.12 -18.40 33.15
N VAL A 152 8.35 -19.65 32.74
CA VAL A 152 9.21 -19.97 31.58
C VAL A 152 8.67 -19.34 30.29
N SER A 153 7.37 -19.42 30.03
CA SER A 153 6.74 -18.77 28.86
C SER A 153 6.80 -17.23 28.92
N GLU A 154 6.72 -16.63 30.11
CA GLU A 154 6.90 -15.18 30.28
C GLU A 154 8.34 -14.77 29.95
N LEU A 155 9.32 -15.54 30.43
CA LEU A 155 10.73 -15.35 30.12
C LEU A 155 11.03 -15.54 28.62
N GLU A 156 10.38 -16.49 27.93
CA GLU A 156 10.49 -16.66 26.47
C GLU A 156 10.01 -15.42 25.72
N LYS A 157 8.88 -14.83 26.12
CA LYS A 157 8.33 -13.63 25.47
C LYS A 157 9.22 -12.40 25.67
N LEU A 158 9.83 -12.26 26.85
CA LEU A 158 10.75 -11.17 27.15
C LEU A 158 12.06 -11.29 26.37
N LEU A 159 12.53 -12.53 26.13
CA LEU A 159 13.77 -12.78 25.40
C LEU A 159 13.58 -12.76 23.87
N PHE A 160 12.40 -13.12 23.36
CA PHE A 160 12.08 -13.20 21.92
C PHE A 160 12.49 -11.97 21.08
N PRO A 161 12.23 -10.72 21.48
CA PRO A 161 12.58 -9.55 20.67
C PRO A 161 14.09 -9.25 20.64
N LEU A 162 14.90 -9.86 21.51
CA LEU A 162 16.30 -9.47 21.74
C LEU A 162 17.16 -9.58 20.48
N ASP A 163 17.03 -10.66 19.71
CA ASP A 163 17.86 -10.87 18.51
C ASP A 163 17.58 -9.81 17.43
N GLY A 164 16.31 -9.46 17.21
CA GLY A 164 15.94 -8.39 16.28
C GLY A 164 16.35 -7.00 16.73
N GLU A 165 16.45 -6.75 18.04
CA GLU A 165 16.98 -5.49 18.57
C GLU A 165 18.50 -5.42 18.48
N LYS A 166 19.20 -6.54 18.69
CA LYS A 166 20.64 -6.67 18.50
C LYS A 166 21.05 -6.46 17.05
N ASP A 167 20.30 -7.01 16.09
CA ASP A 167 20.59 -6.82 14.67
C ASP A 167 20.51 -5.34 14.26
N LYS A 168 19.53 -4.61 14.80
CA LYS A 168 19.41 -3.15 14.59
C LYS A 168 20.57 -2.39 15.22
N ALA A 169 20.97 -2.77 16.44
CA ALA A 169 22.11 -2.17 17.12
C ALA A 169 23.45 -2.45 16.38
N LEU A 170 23.64 -3.67 15.88
CA LEU A 170 24.81 -4.05 15.08
C LEU A 170 24.85 -3.31 13.73
N ALA A 171 23.70 -3.16 13.07
CA ALA A 171 23.60 -2.41 11.82
C ALA A 171 23.96 -0.93 12.02
N ALA A 172 23.49 -0.30 13.10
CA ALA A 172 23.85 1.07 13.46
C ALA A 172 25.34 1.19 13.85
N ALA A 173 25.86 0.25 14.64
CA ALA A 173 27.26 0.23 15.08
C ALA A 173 28.26 0.16 13.91
N ASN A 174 27.85 -0.36 12.74
CA ASN A 174 28.72 -0.42 11.56
C ASN A 174 29.12 0.95 11.00
N TYR A 175 28.36 2.01 11.30
CA TYR A 175 28.64 3.38 10.86
C TYR A 175 29.47 4.19 11.88
N VAL A 176 29.73 3.65 13.06
CA VAL A 176 30.58 4.27 14.10
C VAL A 176 32.04 4.18 13.68
N HIS A 177 32.81 5.25 13.90
CA HIS A 177 34.25 5.24 13.64
C HIS A 177 35.02 4.36 14.63
N ASP A 178 36.16 3.82 14.21
CA ASP A 178 37.00 2.99 15.09
C ASP A 178 37.54 3.78 16.30
N THR A 179 37.81 5.08 16.13
CA THR A 179 38.25 5.98 17.20
C THR A 179 37.18 6.28 18.25
N ASP A 180 35.92 5.98 17.90
CA ASP A 180 34.74 6.29 18.72
C ASP A 180 34.24 5.10 19.53
N GLY A 181 34.98 3.98 19.52
CA GLY A 181 34.69 2.82 20.36
C GLY A 181 33.82 1.76 19.68
N LYS A 182 33.77 1.72 18.34
CA LYS A 182 33.02 0.73 17.55
C LYS A 182 33.19 -0.72 18.04
N ALA A 183 34.43 -1.15 18.23
CA ALA A 183 34.73 -2.52 18.63
C ALA A 183 34.15 -2.86 20.02
N ASP A 184 34.27 -1.94 20.97
CA ASP A 184 33.75 -2.12 22.33
C ASP A 184 32.20 -2.18 22.32
N LEU A 185 31.55 -1.34 21.51
CA LEU A 185 30.09 -1.34 21.36
C LEU A 185 29.57 -2.64 20.74
N ILE A 186 30.23 -3.14 19.68
CA ILE A 186 29.90 -4.43 19.06
C ILE A 186 30.08 -5.58 20.06
N ASP A 187 31.17 -5.57 20.83
CA ASP A 187 31.43 -6.57 21.87
C ASP A 187 30.35 -6.53 22.97
N ASP A 188 29.89 -5.35 23.36
CA ASP A 188 28.83 -5.19 24.36
C ASP A 188 27.46 -5.65 23.84
N ILE A 189 27.12 -5.38 22.57
CA ILE A 189 25.89 -5.90 21.93
C ILE A 189 25.93 -7.44 21.88
N ASN A 190 27.07 -8.02 21.52
CA ASN A 190 27.22 -9.48 21.41
C ASN A 190 27.14 -10.20 22.76
N LYS A 191 27.47 -9.52 23.89
CA LYS A 191 27.33 -10.07 25.25
C LYS A 191 25.88 -10.17 25.72
N LEU A 192 24.93 -9.49 25.07
CA LEU A 192 23.50 -9.59 25.39
C LEU A 192 22.95 -10.93 24.87
N THR A 193 23.18 -12.00 25.64
CA THR A 193 22.69 -13.34 25.32
C THR A 193 22.39 -14.12 26.60
N ASP A 194 21.30 -14.87 26.59
CA ASP A 194 20.95 -15.82 27.66
C ASP A 194 20.03 -16.91 27.11
N THR A 195 19.65 -17.87 27.94
CA THR A 195 18.71 -18.94 27.65
C THR A 195 17.60 -18.97 28.69
N VAL A 196 16.39 -19.31 28.26
CA VAL A 196 15.27 -19.50 29.19
C VAL A 196 15.51 -20.76 30.03
N PRO A 197 15.33 -20.71 31.36
CA PRO A 197 15.44 -21.89 32.24
C PRO A 197 14.40 -22.99 31.94
N GLU A 198 14.70 -24.23 32.32
CA GLU A 198 13.73 -25.33 32.26
C GLU A 198 12.68 -25.24 33.38
N VAL A 199 11.47 -25.76 33.12
CA VAL A 199 10.40 -25.87 34.11
C VAL A 199 10.85 -26.80 35.25
N THR A 200 10.83 -26.29 36.48
CA THR A 200 11.32 -26.98 37.69
C THR A 200 10.33 -26.94 38.85
N ASN A 201 9.17 -26.29 38.67
CA ASN A 201 8.09 -26.18 39.65
C ASN A 201 6.73 -26.43 38.97
N ASP A 202 6.00 -27.45 39.42
CA ASP A 202 4.70 -27.84 38.84
C ASP A 202 3.50 -27.14 39.53
N ALA A 203 3.71 -26.05 40.27
CA ALA A 203 2.65 -25.31 40.97
C ALA A 203 1.57 -24.72 40.04
N ASP A 204 1.82 -24.66 38.73
CA ASP A 204 0.87 -24.27 37.69
C ASP A 204 0.39 -25.47 36.84
N SER A 205 0.57 -26.69 37.34
CA SER A 205 -0.04 -27.88 36.76
C SER A 205 -1.50 -28.01 37.21
N THR A 206 -2.41 -28.23 36.26
CA THR A 206 -3.85 -28.30 36.53
C THR A 206 -4.18 -29.40 37.54
N TRP A 207 -5.03 -29.11 38.52
CA TRP A 207 -5.34 -30.03 39.62
C TRP A 207 -5.90 -31.37 39.12
N SER A 208 -5.48 -32.45 39.77
CA SER A 208 -5.79 -33.84 39.41
C SER A 208 -7.26 -34.25 39.60
N ASN A 209 -8.06 -33.45 40.31
CA ASN A 209 -9.49 -33.68 40.55
C ASN A 209 -10.37 -32.65 39.80
N ASN A 210 -10.96 -33.09 38.69
CA ASN A 210 -11.55 -32.24 37.65
C ASN A 210 -12.86 -31.47 38.01
N ARG A 211 -13.24 -31.30 39.29
CA ARG A 211 -14.40 -30.47 39.68
C ARG A 211 -14.21 -29.85 41.06
N THR A 212 -13.57 -28.68 41.11
CA THR A 212 -13.52 -27.88 42.34
C THR A 212 -14.69 -26.92 42.37
N VAL A 213 -15.68 -27.26 43.21
CA VAL A 213 -16.88 -26.45 43.42
C VAL A 213 -16.70 -25.63 44.68
N THR A 214 -16.85 -24.31 44.57
CA THR A 214 -16.78 -23.37 45.70
C THR A 214 -18.11 -22.63 45.86
N TYR A 215 -18.44 -22.26 47.09
CA TYR A 215 -19.68 -21.58 47.45
C TYR A 215 -19.36 -20.26 48.15
N TYR A 216 -20.02 -19.17 47.72
CA TYR A 216 -19.89 -17.85 48.31
C TYR A 216 -21.24 -17.31 48.73
N ASP A 217 -21.44 -17.14 50.03
CA ASP A 217 -22.73 -16.72 50.60
C ASP A 217 -22.77 -15.20 50.77
N TYR A 218 -23.52 -14.50 49.90
CA TYR A 218 -23.73 -13.05 49.97
C TYR A 218 -25.15 -12.68 50.47
N ARG A 219 -25.81 -13.57 51.21
CA ARG A 219 -27.13 -13.27 51.78
C ARG A 219 -27.07 -12.14 52.80
N LYS A 220 -28.19 -11.46 53.05
CA LYS A 220 -28.30 -10.22 53.86
C LYS A 220 -27.73 -10.38 55.26
N ASN A 221 -27.81 -11.58 55.84
CA ASN A 221 -27.31 -11.89 57.19
C ASN A 221 -25.96 -12.66 57.19
N SER A 222 -25.30 -12.79 56.04
CA SER A 222 -23.97 -13.43 55.92
C SER A 222 -22.86 -12.49 56.40
N SER A 223 -21.79 -13.06 56.97
CA SER A 223 -20.58 -12.29 57.33
C SER A 223 -19.89 -11.66 56.12
N ASN A 224 -20.12 -12.20 54.93
CA ASN A 224 -19.51 -11.71 53.69
C ASN A 224 -20.28 -10.52 53.08
N ASN A 225 -21.54 -10.30 53.48
CA ASN A 225 -22.35 -9.15 53.08
C ASN A 225 -22.35 -8.11 54.21
N THR A 226 -21.23 -7.39 54.34
CA THR A 226 -21.01 -6.40 55.41
C THR A 226 -21.93 -5.19 55.33
N GLU A 227 -22.51 -4.95 54.15
CA GLU A 227 -23.43 -3.83 53.92
C GLU A 227 -24.90 -4.22 54.09
N HIS A 228 -25.18 -5.51 54.31
CA HIS A 228 -26.54 -6.06 54.44
C HIS A 228 -27.48 -5.67 53.29
N LEU A 229 -26.94 -5.61 52.06
CA LEU A 229 -27.68 -5.25 50.85
C LEU A 229 -28.40 -6.45 50.25
N THR A 230 -29.59 -6.21 49.69
CA THR A 230 -30.32 -7.20 48.89
C THR A 230 -29.89 -7.15 47.42
N LEU A 231 -30.29 -8.15 46.63
CA LEU A 231 -30.05 -8.15 45.19
C LEU A 231 -30.63 -6.90 44.48
N ASP A 232 -31.79 -6.41 44.93
CA ASP A 232 -32.40 -5.16 44.42
C ASP A 232 -31.58 -3.91 44.75
N ASP A 233 -30.88 -3.92 45.89
CA ASP A 233 -30.04 -2.80 46.31
C ASP A 233 -28.73 -2.81 45.52
N LEU A 234 -28.13 -3.98 45.31
CA LEU A 234 -26.92 -4.15 44.50
C LEU A 234 -27.14 -3.75 43.05
N ALA A 235 -28.29 -4.12 42.45
CA ALA A 235 -28.65 -3.73 41.09
C ALA A 235 -28.74 -2.19 40.87
N LYS A 236 -28.98 -1.41 41.94
CA LYS A 236 -29.10 0.05 41.89
C LYS A 236 -27.82 0.78 42.25
N LYS A 237 -26.91 0.11 42.95
CA LYS A 237 -25.66 0.67 43.45
C LYS A 237 -24.57 0.57 42.37
N ASP A 238 -23.79 1.63 42.20
CA ASP A 238 -22.57 1.66 41.36
C ASP A 238 -22.75 1.05 39.94
N GLY A 239 -23.88 1.35 39.29
CA GLY A 239 -24.18 0.84 37.95
C GLY A 239 -24.51 -0.65 37.89
N GLY A 240 -24.85 -1.25 39.03
CA GLY A 240 -25.13 -2.69 39.18
C GLY A 240 -23.87 -3.52 39.42
N VAL A 241 -22.69 -2.92 39.46
CA VAL A 241 -21.41 -3.62 39.61
C VAL A 241 -21.03 -3.72 41.08
N PHE A 242 -20.75 -4.93 41.55
CA PHE A 242 -20.11 -5.13 42.85
C PHE A 242 -18.97 -6.15 42.72
N VAL A 243 -17.97 -6.01 43.59
CA VAL A 243 -16.70 -6.75 43.50
C VAL A 243 -16.58 -7.71 44.68
N ILE A 244 -16.27 -8.97 44.40
CA ILE A 244 -15.82 -9.93 45.41
C ILE A 244 -14.28 -9.96 45.37
N PRO A 245 -13.59 -9.44 46.40
CA PRO A 245 -12.14 -9.44 46.45
C PRO A 245 -11.57 -10.86 46.44
N ALA A 246 -10.44 -11.06 45.75
CA ALA A 246 -9.74 -12.34 45.68
C ALA A 246 -9.48 -12.95 47.06
N SER A 247 -9.17 -12.11 48.06
CA SER A 247 -8.92 -12.53 49.44
C SER A 247 -10.13 -13.18 50.13
N GLN A 248 -11.35 -12.93 49.65
CA GLN A 248 -12.59 -13.49 50.22
C GLN A 248 -13.02 -14.81 49.57
N LEU A 249 -12.48 -15.14 48.39
CA LEU A 249 -12.85 -16.36 47.65
C LEU A 249 -12.17 -17.62 48.21
N VAL A 250 -11.01 -17.47 48.88
CA VAL A 250 -10.23 -18.54 49.55
C VAL A 250 -10.15 -19.81 48.68
N ILE A 251 -9.60 -19.67 47.47
CA ILE A 251 -9.41 -20.78 46.54
C ILE A 251 -8.31 -21.68 47.09
N LYS A 252 -8.61 -22.97 47.27
CA LYS A 252 -7.64 -23.96 47.76
C LYS A 252 -7.23 -24.88 46.63
N ASP A 253 -5.94 -24.93 46.37
CA ASP A 253 -5.31 -26.01 45.62
C ASP A 253 -5.29 -27.28 46.51
N PRO A 254 -5.96 -28.37 46.09
CA PRO A 254 -5.98 -29.61 46.84
C PRO A 254 -4.68 -30.44 46.73
N ASP A 255 -3.82 -30.14 45.76
CA ASP A 255 -2.66 -30.94 45.38
C ASP A 255 -1.32 -30.39 45.96
N VAL A 256 -1.33 -29.24 46.67
CA VAL A 256 -0.15 -28.59 47.25
C VAL A 256 -0.14 -28.59 48.79
N GLU A 257 1.01 -28.88 49.44
CA GLU A 257 1.20 -28.74 50.89
C GLU A 257 1.26 -27.27 51.33
N SER A 258 0.66 -26.95 52.49
CA SER A 258 0.29 -25.59 52.95
C SER A 258 1.28 -24.47 52.61
N GLY A 259 0.80 -23.44 51.89
CA GLY A 259 1.52 -22.17 51.70
C GLY A 259 1.07 -21.34 50.51
N TYR A 260 0.47 -21.95 49.49
CA TYR A 260 0.01 -21.28 48.26
C TYR A 260 -1.52 -21.18 48.20
N THR A 261 -2.05 -20.01 47.80
CA THR A 261 -3.49 -19.78 47.57
C THR A 261 -3.64 -19.17 46.17
N PRO A 262 -4.07 -19.94 45.17
CA PRO A 262 -4.15 -19.44 43.81
C PRO A 262 -5.23 -18.36 43.65
N LYS A 263 -5.04 -17.47 42.67
CA LYS A 263 -6.03 -16.45 42.29
C LYS A 263 -6.90 -16.89 41.11
N LEU A 264 -7.96 -16.12 40.86
CA LEU A 264 -8.71 -16.22 39.61
C LEU A 264 -7.91 -15.61 38.46
N LYS A 265 -7.95 -16.25 37.30
CA LYS A 265 -7.33 -15.76 36.06
C LYS A 265 -8.06 -14.50 35.55
N PRO A 266 -7.33 -13.42 35.19
CA PRO A 266 -7.94 -12.21 34.65
C PRO A 266 -8.79 -12.46 33.39
N MET A 267 -9.93 -11.77 33.30
CA MET A 267 -10.87 -11.82 32.18
C MET A 267 -11.27 -10.38 31.84
N LYS A 268 -10.94 -9.92 30.62
CA LYS A 268 -11.18 -8.54 30.20
C LYS A 268 -12.65 -8.28 29.83
N ASP A 269 -13.25 -9.24 29.13
CA ASP A 269 -14.61 -9.13 28.59
C ASP A 269 -15.65 -9.60 29.60
N TRP A 270 -16.82 -8.98 29.53
CA TRP A 270 -17.97 -9.34 30.35
C TRP A 270 -18.61 -10.62 29.81
N VAL A 271 -18.68 -11.65 30.65
CA VAL A 271 -19.33 -12.93 30.34
C VAL A 271 -20.71 -12.96 30.98
N HIS A 272 -21.74 -13.20 30.19
CA HIS A 272 -23.10 -13.37 30.70
C HIS A 272 -23.22 -14.71 31.45
N THR A 273 -23.86 -14.70 32.62
CA THR A 273 -24.24 -15.96 33.26
C THR A 273 -25.39 -16.61 32.51
N LEU A 274 -25.27 -17.91 32.30
CA LEU A 274 -26.28 -18.70 31.60
C LEU A 274 -27.25 -19.32 32.62
N PRO A 275 -28.55 -19.35 32.33
CA PRO A 275 -29.52 -20.07 33.16
C PRO A 275 -29.18 -21.58 33.21
N GLY A 276 -29.35 -22.20 34.37
CA GLY A 276 -29.05 -23.61 34.59
C GLY A 276 -29.92 -24.23 35.69
N ASN A 277 -29.52 -25.42 36.19
CA ASN A 277 -30.29 -26.14 37.21
C ASN A 277 -30.48 -25.34 38.52
N THR A 278 -29.58 -24.41 38.81
CA THR A 278 -29.58 -23.59 40.03
C THR A 278 -29.46 -22.09 39.78
N SER A 279 -29.19 -21.66 38.54
CA SER A 279 -28.99 -20.26 38.15
C SER A 279 -30.08 -19.80 37.18
N VAL A 280 -30.46 -18.53 37.27
CA VAL A 280 -31.47 -17.93 36.38
C VAL A 280 -30.88 -16.91 35.39
N GLY A 281 -29.56 -16.64 35.44
CA GLY A 281 -28.86 -15.88 34.40
C GLY A 281 -29.07 -14.35 34.46
N PHE A 282 -28.95 -13.75 35.65
CA PHE A 282 -29.23 -12.31 35.85
C PHE A 282 -27.99 -11.40 35.91
N SER A 283 -26.78 -11.93 35.71
CA SER A 283 -25.55 -11.13 35.81
C SER A 283 -24.59 -11.34 34.65
N GLU A 284 -23.70 -10.37 34.50
CA GLU A 284 -22.46 -10.50 33.76
C GLU A 284 -21.30 -10.53 34.76
N TYR A 285 -20.21 -11.18 34.42
CA TYR A 285 -19.02 -11.21 35.26
C TYR A 285 -17.73 -11.12 34.46
N ARG A 286 -16.69 -10.66 35.15
CA ARG A 286 -15.31 -10.70 34.66
C ARG A 286 -14.35 -10.72 35.85
N VAL A 287 -13.06 -10.88 35.59
CA VAL A 287 -12.03 -10.95 36.63
C VAL A 287 -10.99 -9.89 36.35
N ASP A 288 -10.71 -9.02 37.32
CA ASP A 288 -9.69 -7.98 37.14
C ASP A 288 -8.25 -8.56 37.19
N GLU A 289 -7.26 -7.73 36.89
CA GLU A 289 -5.84 -8.10 36.93
C GLU A 289 -5.36 -8.56 38.33
N ASN A 290 -6.10 -8.25 39.39
CA ASN A 290 -5.77 -8.64 40.75
C ASN A 290 -6.42 -9.98 41.16
N GLY A 291 -7.22 -10.60 40.28
CA GLY A 291 -7.98 -11.81 40.54
C GLY A 291 -9.29 -11.57 41.29
N ASN A 292 -9.77 -10.32 41.39
CA ASN A 292 -11.07 -10.00 41.97
C ASN A 292 -12.19 -10.32 40.98
N LEU A 293 -13.28 -10.88 41.47
CA LEU A 293 -14.45 -11.17 40.66
C LEU A 293 -15.38 -9.96 40.64
N GLU A 294 -15.52 -9.33 39.48
CA GLU A 294 -16.50 -8.27 39.25
C GLU A 294 -17.79 -8.87 38.73
N ILE A 295 -18.91 -8.59 39.40
CA ILE A 295 -20.25 -9.06 39.02
C ILE A 295 -21.11 -7.85 38.76
N LYS A 296 -21.66 -7.77 37.56
CA LYS A 296 -22.60 -6.75 37.13
C LYS A 296 -23.99 -7.33 37.04
N ILE A 297 -24.89 -6.79 37.86
CA ILE A 297 -26.26 -7.27 37.99
C ILE A 297 -27.15 -6.51 37.01
N ASP A 298 -27.93 -7.26 36.23
CA ASP A 298 -28.94 -6.70 35.33
C ASP A 298 -30.16 -6.24 36.14
N ALA A 299 -30.31 -4.92 36.24
CA ALA A 299 -31.37 -4.29 37.01
C ALA A 299 -32.78 -4.57 36.46
N GLU A 300 -32.94 -4.84 35.16
CA GLU A 300 -34.24 -5.19 34.58
C GLU A 300 -34.63 -6.63 34.91
N LYS A 301 -33.67 -7.57 34.83
CA LYS A 301 -33.91 -8.98 35.19
C LYS A 301 -34.22 -9.16 36.67
N VAL A 302 -33.54 -8.43 37.55
CA VAL A 302 -33.71 -8.54 39.01
C VAL A 302 -35.07 -8.06 39.52
N LYS A 303 -35.79 -7.20 38.79
CA LYS A 303 -37.14 -6.72 39.16
C LYS A 303 -38.09 -7.86 39.49
N ASN A 304 -37.98 -8.98 38.78
CA ASN A 304 -38.88 -10.12 38.89
C ASN A 304 -38.32 -11.27 39.75
N ILE A 305 -37.14 -11.10 40.35
CA ILE A 305 -36.54 -12.08 41.26
C ILE A 305 -37.08 -11.88 42.68
N SER A 306 -37.71 -12.92 43.24
CA SER A 306 -38.14 -13.01 44.63
C SER A 306 -37.33 -14.08 45.37
N GLN A 307 -37.09 -13.87 46.67
CA GLN A 307 -36.33 -14.77 47.56
C GLN A 307 -34.85 -14.93 47.17
N THR A 308 -34.15 -15.83 47.87
CA THR A 308 -32.75 -16.16 47.61
C THR A 308 -32.59 -16.85 46.26
N GLN A 309 -31.68 -16.36 45.42
CA GLN A 309 -31.26 -17.00 44.19
C GLN A 309 -29.77 -17.37 44.24
N ASN A 310 -29.42 -18.39 43.46
CA ASN A 310 -28.03 -18.77 43.28
C ASN A 310 -27.64 -18.39 41.85
N GLU A 311 -26.44 -17.87 41.67
CA GLU A 311 -25.88 -17.57 40.36
C GLU A 311 -24.57 -18.37 40.21
N THR A 312 -24.34 -18.92 39.02
CA THR A 312 -23.22 -19.83 38.77
C THR A 312 -22.22 -19.14 37.85
N TYR A 313 -20.97 -19.07 38.32
CA TYR A 313 -19.87 -18.45 37.62
C TYR A 313 -18.85 -19.54 37.27
N ASN A 314 -18.58 -19.69 35.96
CA ASN A 314 -17.57 -20.61 35.46
C ASN A 314 -16.28 -19.82 35.31
N LEU A 315 -15.32 -20.12 36.17
CA LEU A 315 -14.09 -19.35 36.31
C LEU A 315 -12.90 -20.24 36.01
N THR A 316 -11.72 -19.65 35.99
CA THR A 316 -10.46 -20.38 35.86
C THR A 316 -9.51 -19.88 36.92
N ALA A 317 -8.85 -20.80 37.61
CA ALA A 317 -7.68 -20.44 38.42
C ALA A 317 -6.57 -19.92 37.49
N GLU A 318 -5.63 -19.16 38.04
CA GLU A 318 -4.49 -18.64 37.25
C GLU A 318 -3.75 -19.75 36.49
N ASP A 319 -3.59 -20.92 37.10
CA ASP A 319 -2.98 -22.15 36.55
C ASP A 319 -3.79 -22.85 35.42
N GLY A 320 -4.93 -22.28 35.01
CA GLY A 320 -5.78 -22.85 33.96
C GLY A 320 -6.80 -23.88 34.44
N THR A 321 -6.86 -24.20 35.74
CA THR A 321 -7.84 -25.15 36.29
C THR A 321 -9.27 -24.58 36.23
N PRO A 322 -10.24 -25.31 35.65
CA PRO A 322 -11.64 -24.88 35.64
C PRO A 322 -12.25 -24.90 37.05
N LEU A 323 -12.88 -23.78 37.44
CA LEU A 323 -13.56 -23.61 38.72
C LEU A 323 -15.04 -23.32 38.50
N THR A 324 -15.90 -23.82 39.40
CA THR A 324 -17.31 -23.43 39.45
C THR A 324 -17.59 -22.76 40.78
N LEU A 325 -17.97 -21.48 40.74
CA LEU A 325 -18.35 -20.71 41.91
C LEU A 325 -19.87 -20.49 41.94
N TYR A 326 -20.51 -20.89 43.04
CA TYR A 326 -21.91 -20.60 43.30
C TYR A 326 -22.02 -19.43 44.27
N VAL A 327 -22.67 -18.34 43.84
CA VAL A 327 -22.92 -17.18 44.71
C VAL A 327 -24.40 -17.13 45.10
N PHE A 328 -24.67 -17.04 46.40
CA PHE A 328 -26.04 -16.93 46.93
C PHE A 328 -26.38 -15.47 47.18
N PHE A 329 -27.43 -14.97 46.53
CA PHE A 329 -27.96 -13.63 46.72
C PHE A 329 -29.31 -13.68 47.41
N GLU A 330 -29.51 -12.89 48.46
CA GLU A 330 -30.82 -12.73 49.09
C GLU A 330 -31.57 -11.55 48.47
N ASN A 331 -32.85 -11.74 48.16
CA ASN A 331 -33.76 -10.65 47.80
C ASN A 331 -35.03 -10.69 48.65
N ASP A 332 -35.66 -9.53 48.81
CA ASP A 332 -36.90 -9.42 49.57
C ASP A 332 -38.04 -10.22 48.91
N ILE A 333 -39.01 -10.67 49.72
CA ILE A 333 -40.22 -11.33 49.21
C ILE A 333 -41.09 -10.28 48.51
N LYS A 334 -41.09 -10.31 47.17
CA LYS A 334 -41.93 -9.41 46.36
C LYS A 334 -43.33 -10.01 46.18
N SER A 335 -44.38 -9.19 46.31
CA SER A 335 -45.74 -9.55 45.87
C SER A 335 -45.82 -9.43 44.35
N GLY A 336 -45.32 -10.44 43.64
CA GLY A 336 -45.30 -10.52 42.18
C GLY A 336 -46.20 -11.60 41.62
N THR A 337 -46.40 -11.59 40.30
CA THR A 337 -47.09 -12.66 39.56
C THR A 337 -46.47 -14.03 39.85
N PRO A 338 -47.28 -15.09 40.05
CA PRO A 338 -46.81 -16.44 40.41
C PRO A 338 -45.72 -17.05 39.53
N VAL A 339 -45.59 -16.63 38.27
CA VAL A 339 -44.54 -17.06 37.34
C VAL A 339 -43.81 -15.84 36.79
N SER A 340 -42.48 -15.92 36.71
CA SER A 340 -41.62 -14.89 36.11
C SER A 340 -40.60 -15.54 35.17
N LEU A 341 -40.40 -14.95 33.99
CA LEU A 341 -39.42 -15.42 32.98
C LEU A 341 -38.10 -14.64 33.09
N PHE A 342 -36.99 -15.26 32.70
CA PHE A 342 -35.65 -14.64 32.82
C PHE A 342 -34.88 -14.55 31.50
N SER A 343 -34.92 -15.59 30.68
CA SER A 343 -34.21 -15.63 29.40
C SER A 343 -34.76 -16.70 28.47
N VAL A 344 -34.42 -16.56 27.18
CA VAL A 344 -34.59 -17.58 26.16
C VAL A 344 -33.19 -17.95 25.67
N THR A 345 -32.91 -19.24 25.49
CA THR A 345 -31.61 -19.71 24.98
C THR A 345 -31.84 -20.71 23.86
N VAL A 346 -31.18 -20.50 22.73
CA VAL A 346 -31.13 -21.45 21.62
C VAL A 346 -29.86 -22.28 21.76
N LYS A 347 -29.96 -23.58 21.50
CA LYS A 347 -28.81 -24.47 21.48
C LYS A 347 -28.54 -24.94 20.06
N ASP A 348 -27.30 -24.75 19.65
CA ASP A 348 -26.71 -25.27 18.43
C ASP A 348 -26.24 -26.72 18.66
N ASP A 349 -26.65 -27.63 17.79
CA ASP A 349 -26.20 -29.03 17.81
C ASP A 349 -25.44 -29.46 16.54
N VAL A 350 -25.00 -28.49 15.72
CA VAL A 350 -24.22 -28.68 14.50
C VAL A 350 -22.71 -28.68 14.80
N TYR A 351 -22.01 -29.69 14.29
CA TYR A 351 -20.57 -29.82 14.48
C TYR A 351 -19.83 -28.90 13.50
N PRO A 352 -18.79 -28.16 13.95
CA PRO A 352 -17.99 -28.43 15.15
C PRO A 352 -18.23 -27.54 16.37
N ILE A 353 -19.00 -26.47 16.25
CA ILE A 353 -19.30 -25.56 17.36
C ILE A 353 -20.70 -25.87 17.87
N VAL A 354 -20.82 -26.77 18.84
CA VAL A 354 -22.13 -27.06 19.47
C VAL A 354 -22.31 -26.21 20.72
N GLY A 355 -23.53 -26.11 21.28
CA GLY A 355 -23.77 -25.49 22.57
C GLY A 355 -24.82 -24.38 22.63
N ASN A 356 -24.94 -23.73 23.79
CA ASN A 356 -25.86 -22.61 23.95
C ASN A 356 -25.34 -21.38 23.19
N VAL A 357 -26.07 -20.92 22.18
CA VAL A 357 -25.72 -19.72 21.43
C VAL A 357 -25.76 -18.51 22.39
N ALA A 358 -24.73 -17.68 22.34
CA ALA A 358 -24.64 -16.48 23.16
C ALA A 358 -25.77 -15.48 22.84
N SER A 359 -26.07 -14.57 23.77
CA SER A 359 -27.06 -13.52 23.50
C SER A 359 -26.59 -12.62 22.36
N ASN A 360 -27.47 -12.30 21.41
CA ASN A 360 -27.13 -11.66 20.12
C ASN A 360 -26.09 -12.44 19.29
N GLY A 361 -25.92 -13.74 19.55
CA GLY A 361 -24.91 -14.58 18.90
C GLY A 361 -25.27 -15.03 17.48
N VAL A 362 -24.30 -15.70 16.84
CA VAL A 362 -24.40 -16.27 15.50
C VAL A 362 -24.29 -17.79 15.57
N THR A 363 -25.00 -18.52 14.71
CA THR A 363 -24.98 -20.00 14.63
C THR A 363 -25.19 -20.50 13.20
N ASP A 364 -24.62 -21.65 12.86
CA ASP A 364 -24.89 -22.38 11.61
C ASP A 364 -26.09 -23.35 11.72
N ASP A 365 -26.65 -23.52 12.92
CA ASP A 365 -27.82 -24.36 13.15
C ASP A 365 -29.10 -23.72 12.62
N THR A 366 -29.68 -24.37 11.62
CA THR A 366 -30.96 -24.00 11.00
C THR A 366 -32.16 -24.74 11.59
N GLN A 367 -31.93 -25.74 12.45
CA GLN A 367 -32.91 -26.66 13.00
C GLN A 367 -32.93 -26.61 14.53
N TRP A 368 -33.58 -25.60 15.10
CA TRP A 368 -33.57 -25.40 16.55
C TRP A 368 -34.40 -26.46 17.29
N THR A 369 -33.73 -27.53 17.72
CA THR A 369 -34.32 -28.68 18.42
C THR A 369 -34.46 -28.47 19.93
N ASP A 370 -33.65 -27.57 20.52
CA ASP A 370 -33.61 -27.32 21.97
C ASP A 370 -33.55 -25.82 22.26
N ILE A 371 -34.73 -25.21 22.45
CA ILE A 371 -34.87 -23.82 22.91
C ILE A 371 -35.36 -23.86 24.35
N SER A 372 -34.63 -23.24 25.27
CA SER A 372 -34.97 -23.24 26.70
C SER A 372 -35.41 -21.87 27.18
N VAL A 373 -36.55 -21.79 27.86
CA VAL A 373 -37.01 -20.57 28.56
C VAL A 373 -36.84 -20.74 30.05
N ALA A 374 -35.98 -19.93 30.67
CA ALA A 374 -35.74 -19.96 32.10
C ALA A 374 -36.84 -19.23 32.89
N LEU A 375 -37.29 -19.80 34.01
CA LEU A 375 -38.36 -19.23 34.83
C LEU A 375 -38.24 -19.54 36.32
N ALA A 376 -38.93 -18.73 37.13
CA ALA A 376 -39.24 -19.03 38.53
C ALA A 376 -40.76 -19.09 38.72
N ALA A 377 -41.20 -20.05 39.51
CA ALA A 377 -42.61 -20.29 39.79
C ALA A 377 -42.85 -20.43 41.31
N THR A 378 -43.70 -19.56 41.87
CA THR A 378 -44.04 -19.53 43.30
C THR A 378 -45.54 -19.26 43.49
N GLY A 379 -46.23 -20.03 44.33
CA GLY A 379 -47.65 -19.83 44.63
C GLY A 379 -48.51 -21.08 44.43
N ASN A 380 -49.82 -20.95 44.61
CA ASN A 380 -50.76 -22.09 44.66
C ASN A 380 -51.51 -22.36 43.35
N ASP A 381 -51.55 -21.41 42.40
CA ASP A 381 -52.29 -21.53 41.12
C ASP A 381 -51.34 -21.73 39.92
N LEU A 382 -50.26 -22.49 40.06
CA LEU A 382 -49.25 -22.64 39.00
C LEU A 382 -49.74 -23.45 37.79
N ALA A 383 -50.73 -24.33 37.99
CA ALA A 383 -51.29 -25.17 36.93
C ALA A 383 -52.07 -24.39 35.86
N SER A 384 -52.53 -23.17 36.17
CA SER A 384 -53.23 -22.29 35.23
C SER A 384 -52.28 -21.49 34.33
N TRP A 385 -50.98 -21.50 34.63
CA TRP A 385 -49.95 -20.76 33.90
C TRP A 385 -49.42 -21.52 32.70
N LYS A 386 -49.12 -20.76 31.65
CA LYS A 386 -48.51 -21.23 30.43
C LYS A 386 -47.43 -20.27 29.96
N VAL A 387 -46.41 -20.81 29.30
CA VAL A 387 -45.35 -20.07 28.63
C VAL A 387 -45.55 -20.20 27.13
N LYS A 388 -45.75 -19.07 26.47
CA LYS A 388 -45.83 -18.95 25.02
C LYS A 388 -44.48 -18.47 24.49
N LEU A 389 -43.88 -19.21 23.55
CA LEU A 389 -42.70 -18.82 22.80
C LEU A 389 -43.11 -18.45 21.38
N GLU A 390 -42.61 -17.33 20.89
CA GLU A 390 -42.83 -16.80 19.54
C GLU A 390 -41.47 -16.49 18.91
N ILE A 391 -41.24 -16.91 17.67
CA ILE A 391 -40.04 -16.58 16.90
C ILE A 391 -40.46 -15.62 15.79
N PHE A 392 -39.79 -14.47 15.70
CA PHE A 392 -39.99 -13.46 14.67
C PHE A 392 -38.77 -13.44 13.76
N ASP A 393 -38.98 -13.36 12.45
CA ASP A 393 -37.92 -13.07 11.49
C ASP A 393 -37.81 -11.54 11.42
N ASP A 394 -36.63 -10.98 11.65
CA ASP A 394 -36.46 -9.53 11.72
C ASP A 394 -36.67 -8.84 10.36
N GLN A 395 -36.64 -9.59 9.26
CA GLN A 395 -37.05 -9.07 7.95
C GLN A 395 -38.57 -8.87 7.85
N ASN A 396 -39.36 -9.52 8.71
CA ASN A 396 -40.81 -9.38 8.79
C ASN A 396 -41.29 -9.45 10.26
N PRO A 397 -41.04 -8.40 11.05
CA PRO A 397 -41.23 -8.41 12.50
C PRO A 397 -42.72 -8.37 12.93
N ASP A 398 -43.64 -8.11 11.99
CA ASP A 398 -45.06 -7.89 12.31
C ASP A 398 -45.83 -9.18 12.66
N SER A 399 -45.29 -10.35 12.32
CA SER A 399 -45.92 -11.64 12.60
C SER A 399 -44.90 -12.71 12.97
N PRO A 400 -45.16 -13.56 13.99
CA PRO A 400 -44.26 -14.64 14.33
C PRO A 400 -44.24 -15.68 13.20
N VAL A 401 -43.04 -16.12 12.82
CA VAL A 401 -42.82 -17.24 11.89
C VAL A 401 -43.03 -18.60 12.56
N TRP A 402 -42.96 -18.65 13.89
CA TRP A 402 -43.25 -19.84 14.68
C TRP A 402 -43.82 -19.48 16.05
N THR A 403 -44.74 -20.30 16.58
CA THR A 403 -45.27 -20.12 17.93
C THR A 403 -45.71 -21.44 18.58
N GLN A 404 -45.47 -21.57 19.89
CA GLN A 404 -45.95 -22.68 20.69
C GLN A 404 -46.24 -22.23 22.13
N GLU A 405 -47.23 -22.85 22.77
CA GLU A 405 -47.59 -22.60 24.17
C GLU A 405 -47.49 -23.90 24.97
N LYS A 406 -46.79 -23.87 26.12
CA LYS A 406 -46.64 -25.01 27.04
C LYS A 406 -47.13 -24.64 28.44
N GLY A 407 -47.96 -25.51 29.03
CA GLY A 407 -48.45 -25.38 30.41
C GLY A 407 -47.83 -26.42 31.36
N GLY A 408 -48.44 -26.60 32.53
CA GLY A 408 -47.97 -27.59 33.52
C GLY A 408 -46.85 -27.08 34.41
N ILE A 409 -46.80 -25.76 34.63
CA ILE A 409 -45.82 -25.13 35.51
C ILE A 409 -46.05 -25.57 36.95
N THR A 410 -44.98 -26.00 37.61
CA THR A 410 -44.95 -26.40 39.02
C THR A 410 -43.94 -25.54 39.78
N SER A 411 -43.99 -25.57 41.11
CA SER A 411 -43.01 -24.85 41.94
C SER A 411 -41.57 -25.35 41.78
N SER A 412 -41.37 -26.53 41.18
CA SER A 412 -40.07 -27.08 40.82
C SER A 412 -39.63 -26.75 39.39
N SER A 413 -40.48 -26.12 38.58
CA SER A 413 -40.14 -25.75 37.20
C SER A 413 -39.09 -24.65 37.21
N LYS A 414 -37.97 -24.89 36.52
CA LYS A 414 -36.86 -23.94 36.35
C LYS A 414 -36.65 -23.54 34.89
N THR A 415 -37.03 -24.43 33.97
CA THR A 415 -36.99 -24.20 32.53
C THR A 415 -38.23 -24.80 31.86
N VAL A 416 -38.58 -24.26 30.70
CA VAL A 416 -39.54 -24.86 29.76
C VAL A 416 -38.82 -24.98 28.42
N SER A 417 -38.60 -26.22 27.97
CA SER A 417 -37.97 -26.49 26.68
C SER A 417 -38.99 -26.49 25.55
N PHE A 418 -38.59 -26.05 24.38
CA PHE A 418 -39.34 -26.00 23.12
C PHE A 418 -38.50 -26.64 22.02
N ASP A 419 -39.19 -27.21 21.03
CA ASP A 419 -38.59 -27.79 19.83
C ASP A 419 -39.33 -27.19 18.63
N ALA A 420 -38.62 -26.36 17.86
CA ALA A 420 -39.19 -25.66 16.71
C ALA A 420 -38.92 -26.40 15.39
N SER A 421 -37.94 -27.32 15.37
CA SER A 421 -37.42 -27.99 14.16
C SER A 421 -38.48 -28.70 13.31
N SER A 422 -39.58 -29.15 13.92
CA SER A 422 -40.66 -29.84 13.20
C SER A 422 -41.47 -28.94 12.24
N SER A 423 -41.45 -27.61 12.42
CA SER A 423 -42.26 -26.68 11.64
C SER A 423 -41.62 -25.31 11.40
N PHE A 424 -40.35 -25.15 11.77
CA PHE A 424 -39.56 -23.94 11.56
C PHE A 424 -38.16 -24.34 11.10
N THR A 425 -37.63 -23.62 10.13
CA THR A 425 -36.25 -23.74 9.66
C THR A 425 -35.73 -22.33 9.45
N ALA A 426 -34.65 -22.00 10.14
CA ALA A 426 -34.04 -20.69 10.05
C ALA A 426 -33.27 -20.54 8.73
N LYS A 427 -33.17 -19.32 8.20
CA LYS A 427 -32.56 -19.01 6.91
C LYS A 427 -31.21 -18.32 7.08
N ASN A 428 -30.28 -18.64 6.19
CA ASN A 428 -28.97 -18.00 6.12
C ASN A 428 -29.08 -16.47 5.96
N GLY A 429 -28.31 -15.70 6.72
CA GLY A 429 -28.27 -14.24 6.69
C GLY A 429 -29.44 -13.54 7.40
N HIS A 430 -30.33 -14.29 8.06
CA HIS A 430 -31.44 -13.72 8.82
C HIS A 430 -31.10 -13.63 10.32
N SER A 431 -31.61 -12.59 10.97
CA SER A 431 -31.71 -12.51 12.43
C SER A 431 -33.14 -12.81 12.88
N TYR A 432 -33.25 -13.49 14.01
CA TYR A 432 -34.52 -13.91 14.58
C TYR A 432 -34.64 -13.44 16.02
N THR A 433 -35.77 -12.83 16.35
CA THR A 433 -36.12 -12.44 17.72
C THR A 433 -37.02 -13.51 18.34
N LEU A 434 -36.52 -14.19 19.38
CA LEU A 434 -37.26 -15.16 20.18
C LEU A 434 -37.89 -14.47 21.38
N LYS A 435 -39.21 -14.44 21.44
CA LYS A 435 -40.01 -13.77 22.47
C LYS A 435 -40.79 -14.77 23.30
N ALA A 436 -40.47 -14.87 24.59
CA ALA A 436 -41.21 -15.72 25.53
C ALA A 436 -42.09 -14.88 26.47
N THR A 437 -43.34 -15.28 26.64
CA THR A 437 -44.34 -14.62 27.50
C THR A 437 -45.03 -15.63 28.39
N ALA A 438 -45.09 -15.37 29.70
CA ALA A 438 -45.86 -16.18 30.64
C ALA A 438 -47.23 -15.54 30.94
N SER A 439 -48.30 -16.34 30.93
CA SER A 439 -49.66 -15.88 31.23
C SER A 439 -50.55 -16.97 31.83
N SER A 440 -51.54 -16.55 32.60
CA SER A 440 -52.68 -17.34 33.07
C SER A 440 -53.99 -16.78 32.51
N ASN A 441 -55.13 -17.39 32.85
CA ASN A 441 -56.46 -16.97 32.37
C ASN A 441 -56.89 -15.55 32.82
N SER A 442 -56.22 -14.97 33.83
CA SER A 442 -56.58 -13.66 34.40
C SER A 442 -55.39 -12.72 34.57
N GLU A 443 -54.15 -13.20 34.40
CA GLU A 443 -52.93 -12.42 34.64
C GLU A 443 -51.89 -12.68 33.55
N LYS A 444 -51.17 -11.64 33.15
CA LYS A 444 -50.00 -11.73 32.26
C LYS A 444 -48.76 -11.34 33.07
N ALA A 445 -47.73 -12.16 33.04
CA ALA A 445 -46.43 -11.84 33.66
C ALA A 445 -45.53 -11.08 32.68
N ASN A 446 -44.22 -11.08 32.94
CA ASN A 446 -43.21 -10.43 32.11
C ASN A 446 -42.92 -11.23 30.83
N THR A 447 -42.30 -10.53 29.88
CA THR A 447 -41.83 -11.06 28.61
C THR A 447 -40.32 -10.93 28.56
N VAL A 448 -39.65 -11.90 27.93
CA VAL A 448 -38.20 -11.90 27.69
C VAL A 448 -37.94 -12.14 26.21
N GLU A 449 -36.92 -11.49 25.68
CA GLU A 449 -36.55 -11.54 24.26
C GLU A 449 -35.06 -11.89 24.12
N GLU A 450 -34.73 -12.68 23.10
CA GLU A 450 -33.37 -13.01 22.69
C GLU A 450 -33.26 -12.87 21.17
N ARG A 451 -32.10 -12.46 20.66
CA ARG A 451 -31.87 -12.30 19.22
C ARG A 451 -30.75 -13.24 18.79
N ILE A 452 -30.97 -14.01 17.73
CA ILE A 452 -29.99 -14.95 17.17
C ILE A 452 -29.86 -14.72 15.67
N THR A 453 -28.64 -14.68 15.15
CA THR A 453 -28.37 -14.58 13.71
C THR A 453 -27.94 -15.93 13.17
N VAL A 454 -28.43 -16.31 11.99
CA VAL A 454 -28.07 -17.57 11.34
C VAL A 454 -27.12 -17.30 10.18
N ASP A 455 -25.97 -17.94 10.21
CA ASP A 455 -24.95 -17.88 9.17
C ASP A 455 -24.44 -19.28 8.85
N THR A 456 -24.72 -19.72 7.62
CA THR A 456 -24.32 -21.02 7.07
C THR A 456 -23.26 -20.87 5.97
N THR A 457 -22.67 -19.68 5.85
CA THR A 457 -21.75 -19.32 4.77
C THR A 457 -20.32 -19.60 5.22
N PRO A 458 -19.56 -20.48 4.54
CA PRO A 458 -18.14 -20.67 4.84
C PRO A 458 -17.35 -19.36 4.69
N PRO A 459 -16.32 -19.14 5.53
CA PRO A 459 -15.46 -17.97 5.40
C PRO A 459 -14.69 -18.01 4.07
N GLU A 460 -14.47 -16.84 3.47
CA GLU A 460 -13.69 -16.74 2.23
C GLU A 460 -12.18 -16.85 2.53
N VAL A 461 -11.53 -17.86 1.94
CA VAL A 461 -10.11 -18.14 2.12
C VAL A 461 -9.41 -18.16 0.77
N THR A 462 -8.32 -17.41 0.65
CA THR A 462 -7.42 -17.48 -0.50
C THR A 462 -6.05 -17.97 -0.06
N SER A 463 -5.38 -18.71 -0.94
CA SER A 463 -4.04 -19.22 -0.65
C SER A 463 -3.16 -19.18 -1.88
N ASN A 464 -1.91 -18.75 -1.71
CA ASN A 464 -0.92 -18.75 -2.76
C ASN A 464 0.44 -19.24 -2.24
N LEU A 465 1.22 -19.81 -3.15
CA LEU A 465 2.61 -20.15 -2.87
C LEU A 465 3.44 -18.86 -2.94
N THR A 466 4.29 -18.65 -1.95
CA THR A 466 5.22 -17.52 -1.90
C THR A 466 6.61 -18.03 -1.56
N THR A 467 7.64 -17.19 -1.77
CA THR A 467 9.00 -17.47 -1.34
C THR A 467 9.47 -16.45 -0.31
N ASP A 468 10.23 -16.93 0.68
CA ASP A 468 11.01 -16.06 1.57
C ASP A 468 12.26 -15.52 0.87
N SER A 469 13.04 -14.69 1.57
CA SER A 469 14.27 -14.08 1.04
C SER A 469 15.31 -15.11 0.58
N GLY A 470 15.29 -16.34 1.12
CA GLY A 470 16.15 -17.44 0.72
C GLY A 470 15.62 -18.28 -0.45
N GLY A 471 14.44 -17.96 -0.97
CA GLY A 471 13.77 -18.77 -1.98
C GLY A 471 13.21 -20.08 -1.42
N ASN A 472 12.87 -20.15 -0.13
CA ASN A 472 12.12 -21.28 0.41
C ASN A 472 10.62 -21.03 0.21
N LEU A 473 9.94 -22.05 -0.31
CA LEU A 473 8.52 -21.99 -0.62
C LEU A 473 7.69 -21.99 0.68
N LYS A 474 6.68 -21.13 0.74
CA LYS A 474 5.73 -20.98 1.84
C LYS A 474 4.31 -21.01 1.28
N LEU A 475 3.36 -21.43 2.11
CA LEU A 475 1.94 -21.26 1.84
C LEU A 475 1.48 -19.99 2.55
N HIS A 476 1.16 -18.96 1.80
CA HIS A 476 0.50 -17.78 2.33
C HIS A 476 -1.01 -17.98 2.23
N VAL A 477 -1.73 -17.72 3.33
CA VAL A 477 -3.18 -17.83 3.43
C VAL A 477 -3.72 -16.51 3.93
N GLU A 478 -4.66 -15.96 3.17
CA GLU A 478 -5.37 -14.73 3.51
C GLU A 478 -6.84 -15.07 3.79
N LEU A 479 -7.29 -14.70 4.99
CA LEU A 479 -8.69 -14.79 5.42
C LEU A 479 -9.33 -13.40 5.37
N LYS A 480 -10.39 -13.26 4.59
CA LYS A 480 -11.12 -11.99 4.47
C LYS A 480 -12.01 -11.68 5.67
N GLU A 481 -12.25 -12.68 6.52
CA GLU A 481 -13.12 -12.58 7.69
C GLU A 481 -12.42 -13.15 8.94
N PRO A 482 -12.79 -12.69 10.15
CA PRO A 482 -12.30 -13.28 11.40
C PRO A 482 -12.72 -14.73 11.52
N VAL A 483 -11.82 -15.60 11.99
CA VAL A 483 -12.11 -17.02 12.24
C VAL A 483 -12.01 -17.33 13.73
N LYS A 484 -12.79 -18.31 14.17
CA LYS A 484 -12.85 -18.74 15.56
C LYS A 484 -11.72 -19.70 15.91
N TYR A 485 -11.29 -20.56 14.98
CA TYR A 485 -10.09 -21.41 15.09
C TYR A 485 -9.76 -22.12 13.77
N PHE A 486 -8.62 -22.81 13.68
CA PHE A 486 -8.31 -23.69 12.55
C PHE A 486 -7.71 -25.05 12.99
N ILE A 487 -7.75 -26.06 12.11
CA ILE A 487 -7.20 -27.42 12.32
C ILE A 487 -6.20 -27.74 11.19
N TYR A 488 -5.16 -28.51 11.51
CA TYR A 488 -4.16 -29.02 10.55
C TYR A 488 -4.10 -30.57 10.53
N ASP A 489 -4.11 -31.22 9.35
CA ASP A 489 -3.89 -32.68 9.08
C ASP A 489 -4.59 -33.67 10.04
N GLY A 490 -5.78 -33.32 10.55
CA GLY A 490 -6.49 -34.14 11.54
C GLY A 490 -5.73 -34.37 12.85
N LYS A 491 -4.59 -33.70 13.06
CA LYS A 491 -3.79 -33.71 14.27
C LYS A 491 -3.69 -32.29 14.81
N VAL A 492 -4.26 -32.09 15.98
CA VAL A 492 -4.04 -30.87 16.75
C VAL A 492 -2.56 -30.83 17.14
N GLU A 493 -1.76 -29.89 16.61
CA GLU A 493 -0.41 -29.70 17.13
C GLU A 493 -0.50 -29.22 18.58
N SER A 494 -0.02 -30.10 19.46
CA SER A 494 0.04 -29.90 20.88
C SER A 494 1.18 -28.95 21.25
N SER A 495 0.84 -27.67 21.38
CA SER A 495 1.28 -26.79 22.47
C SER A 495 0.45 -25.49 22.52
N GLN A 496 -0.30 -25.19 21.47
CA GLN A 496 -1.24 -24.07 21.38
C GLN A 496 -2.67 -24.52 21.08
N ILE A 497 -3.18 -25.52 21.82
CA ILE A 497 -4.58 -25.99 21.93
C ILE A 497 -4.52 -27.52 21.98
N SER A 498 -4.97 -28.13 23.07
CA SER A 498 -5.28 -29.56 23.13
C SER A 498 -6.76 -29.67 23.46
N PHE A 499 -7.62 -30.04 22.52
CA PHE A 499 -9.03 -30.26 22.84
C PHE A 499 -9.49 -31.64 22.38
N THR A 500 -9.37 -32.62 23.27
CA THR A 500 -10.17 -33.84 23.24
C THR A 500 -11.50 -33.58 23.95
N GLY A 501 -12.55 -33.18 23.22
CA GLY A 501 -13.90 -33.07 23.78
C GLY A 501 -14.82 -32.11 23.01
N LYS A 502 -16.10 -32.47 22.93
CA LYS A 502 -17.19 -31.68 22.30
C LYS A 502 -17.19 -30.23 22.86
N GLN A 503 -16.99 -29.22 22.01
CA GLN A 503 -16.97 -27.81 22.42
C GLN A 503 -18.40 -27.26 22.58
N ASN A 504 -18.59 -26.39 23.58
CA ASN A 504 -19.79 -25.61 23.88
C ASN A 504 -19.46 -24.14 23.52
N TYR A 505 -20.37 -23.35 22.95
CA TYR A 505 -20.19 -21.94 22.51
C TYR A 505 -19.38 -21.00 23.43
N SER A 506 -19.32 -21.27 24.73
CA SER A 506 -18.70 -20.41 25.75
C SER A 506 -17.19 -20.56 25.92
N SER A 507 -16.47 -21.37 25.11
CA SER A 507 -15.03 -21.65 25.30
C SER A 507 -14.13 -21.42 24.08
N ALA A 508 -14.65 -20.86 22.99
CA ALA A 508 -13.87 -20.60 21.78
C ALA A 508 -13.42 -19.12 21.75
N LYS A 509 -12.13 -18.89 21.48
CA LYS A 509 -11.49 -17.57 21.45
C LYS A 509 -11.47 -17.04 20.01
N ASP A 510 -11.95 -15.83 19.77
CA ASP A 510 -11.85 -15.19 18.46
C ASP A 510 -10.36 -14.99 18.06
N LEU A 511 -9.99 -15.43 16.86
CA LEU A 511 -8.75 -15.01 16.22
C LEU A 511 -9.08 -13.81 15.32
N PRO A 512 -8.44 -12.64 15.51
CA PRO A 512 -8.57 -11.55 14.55
C PRO A 512 -8.08 -12.00 13.15
N SER A 513 -8.56 -11.32 12.10
CA SER A 513 -8.23 -11.57 10.68
C SER A 513 -6.78 -12.06 10.50
N MET A 514 -6.63 -13.24 9.92
CA MET A 514 -5.33 -13.91 9.79
C MET A 514 -4.73 -13.62 8.40
N ASP A 515 -3.58 -12.96 8.39
CA ASP A 515 -2.58 -13.04 7.32
C ASP A 515 -1.49 -13.97 7.86
N ALA A 516 -1.40 -15.18 7.29
CA ALA A 516 -0.51 -16.20 7.79
C ALA A 516 0.34 -16.82 6.70
N THR A 517 1.61 -17.02 7.02
CA THR A 517 2.54 -17.77 6.18
C THR A 517 2.93 -19.06 6.89
N PHE A 518 2.75 -20.19 6.21
CA PHE A 518 3.07 -21.51 6.73
C PHE A 518 4.23 -22.14 5.97
N ASP A 519 5.09 -22.84 6.71
CA ASP A 519 6.14 -23.65 6.12
C ASP A 519 5.57 -24.90 5.45
N LEU A 520 5.89 -25.06 4.17
CA LEU A 520 5.66 -26.28 3.42
C LEU A 520 6.67 -27.31 3.90
N GLY A 521 6.20 -28.24 4.74
CA GLY A 521 6.98 -29.39 5.15
C GLY A 521 7.15 -30.40 3.99
N SER A 522 7.82 -31.51 4.25
CA SER A 522 8.04 -32.58 3.26
C SER A 522 6.79 -33.41 2.93
N THR A 523 5.63 -33.11 3.51
CA THR A 523 4.36 -33.82 3.30
C THR A 523 3.23 -32.81 3.07
N PRO A 524 2.28 -33.08 2.16
CA PRO A 524 1.11 -32.22 1.94
C PRO A 524 0.35 -31.97 3.23
N LYS A 525 -0.11 -30.73 3.40
CA LYS A 525 -0.69 -30.23 4.64
C LYS A 525 -2.10 -29.69 4.43
N THR A 526 -3.11 -30.15 5.17
CA THR A 526 -4.48 -29.61 5.08
C THR A 526 -4.78 -28.68 6.25
N TYR A 527 -5.15 -27.44 5.96
CA TYR A 527 -5.60 -26.43 6.91
C TYR A 527 -7.13 -26.27 6.80
N ILE A 528 -7.87 -26.27 7.90
CA ILE A 528 -9.33 -26.05 7.93
C ILE A 528 -9.63 -24.91 8.89
N PHE A 529 -10.21 -23.83 8.39
CA PHE A 529 -10.56 -22.62 9.13
C PHE A 529 -12.06 -22.63 9.45
N TYR A 530 -12.42 -22.30 10.70
CA TYR A 530 -13.81 -22.25 11.15
C TYR A 530 -14.18 -20.83 11.59
N ASP A 531 -15.27 -20.29 11.08
CA ASP A 531 -15.78 -18.96 11.45
C ASP A 531 -16.47 -18.95 12.84
N GLN A 532 -17.12 -17.82 13.18
CA GLN A 532 -17.82 -17.67 14.46
C GLN A 532 -19.05 -18.58 14.62
N ALA A 533 -19.72 -18.89 13.51
CA ALA A 533 -20.92 -19.72 13.43
C ALA A 533 -20.60 -21.21 13.39
N GLY A 534 -19.39 -21.60 12.97
CA GLY A 534 -18.96 -22.98 12.81
C GLY A 534 -18.73 -23.43 11.37
N ASN A 535 -18.92 -22.54 10.37
CA ASN A 535 -18.73 -22.88 8.98
C ASN A 535 -17.24 -23.05 8.66
N ALA A 536 -16.93 -24.03 7.81
CA ALA A 536 -15.55 -24.46 7.56
C ALA A 536 -15.10 -24.16 6.13
N ALA A 537 -13.88 -23.64 5.99
CA ALA A 537 -13.20 -23.53 4.71
C ALA A 537 -11.81 -24.18 4.77
N GLY A 538 -11.46 -24.97 3.76
CA GLY A 538 -10.24 -25.77 3.73
C GLY A 538 -9.22 -25.26 2.71
N VAL A 539 -7.95 -25.19 3.10
CA VAL A 539 -6.80 -25.00 2.22
C VAL A 539 -5.91 -26.23 2.28
N VAL A 540 -5.72 -26.89 1.14
CA VAL A 540 -4.76 -27.99 1.03
C VAL A 540 -3.48 -27.43 0.45
N ALA A 541 -2.41 -27.44 1.25
CA ALA A 541 -1.06 -27.20 0.76
C ALA A 541 -0.72 -28.29 -0.27
N PRO A 542 -0.47 -27.91 -1.54
CA PRO A 542 -0.24 -28.88 -2.59
C PRO A 542 1.06 -29.67 -2.33
N GLU A 543 1.08 -30.94 -2.75
CA GLU A 543 2.36 -31.63 -2.96
C GLU A 543 3.06 -30.94 -4.13
N VAL A 544 4.23 -30.37 -3.89
CA VAL A 544 4.92 -29.51 -4.85
C VAL A 544 6.29 -30.07 -5.18
N GLU A 545 6.47 -30.46 -6.44
CA GLU A 545 7.80 -30.78 -6.97
C GLU A 545 8.49 -29.46 -7.34
N VAL A 546 9.54 -29.11 -6.58
CA VAL A 546 10.28 -27.86 -6.76
C VAL A 546 11.56 -28.12 -7.54
N LYS A 547 11.69 -27.46 -8.69
CA LYS A 547 12.92 -27.47 -9.49
C LYS A 547 13.84 -26.35 -9.05
N ARG A 548 14.77 -26.67 -8.15
CA ARG A 548 15.69 -25.68 -7.55
C ARG A 548 17.03 -25.61 -8.27
N LEU A 549 17.41 -24.40 -8.70
CA LEU A 549 18.62 -24.08 -9.45
C LEU A 549 19.47 -23.08 -8.66
N GLY A 550 20.80 -23.21 -8.75
CA GLY A 550 21.73 -22.25 -8.14
C GLY A 550 21.94 -21.01 -9.02
N ARG A 551 21.75 -21.15 -10.34
CA ARG A 551 21.80 -20.10 -11.38
C ARG A 551 21.23 -20.70 -12.67
N LEU A 552 20.75 -19.90 -13.61
CA LEU A 552 20.39 -20.35 -14.96
C LEU A 552 21.24 -19.59 -15.97
N THR A 553 21.93 -20.29 -16.86
CA THR A 553 22.83 -19.68 -17.86
C THR A 553 22.94 -20.56 -19.11
N THR A 554 23.77 -20.17 -20.08
CA THR A 554 24.07 -20.98 -21.28
C THR A 554 24.65 -22.33 -20.92
N ASN A 555 24.42 -23.35 -21.75
CA ASN A 555 25.06 -24.68 -21.67
C ASN A 555 24.82 -25.42 -20.34
N MET A 556 23.60 -25.90 -20.10
CA MET A 556 23.21 -26.60 -18.86
C MET A 556 23.35 -28.14 -18.99
N ASN A 557 24.38 -28.80 -18.40
CA ASN A 557 24.41 -30.28 -18.31
C ASN A 557 23.90 -30.82 -16.94
N GLN A 558 23.50 -32.11 -16.92
CA GLN A 558 22.89 -32.78 -15.75
C GLN A 558 23.84 -33.09 -14.59
N ASN A 559 25.16 -33.13 -14.81
CA ASN A 559 26.09 -33.75 -13.85
C ASN A 559 27.12 -32.77 -13.26
N GLU A 560 27.43 -31.67 -13.94
CA GLU A 560 28.52 -30.75 -13.57
C GLU A 560 28.18 -29.26 -13.84
N GLY A 561 26.94 -28.96 -14.24
CA GLY A 561 26.43 -27.62 -14.54
C GLY A 561 25.54 -27.00 -13.46
N PRO A 562 25.12 -25.71 -13.63
CA PRO A 562 24.32 -24.96 -12.68
C PRO A 562 22.88 -25.48 -12.44
N ARG A 563 22.54 -26.66 -13.02
CA ARG A 563 21.41 -27.51 -12.59
C ARG A 563 21.56 -28.03 -11.16
N ASN A 564 22.80 -28.16 -10.68
CA ASN A 564 23.06 -28.51 -9.30
C ASN A 564 23.03 -27.23 -8.45
N TYR A 565 22.02 -27.08 -7.59
CA TYR A 565 21.93 -25.97 -6.64
C TYR A 565 23.23 -25.76 -5.80
N MET A 566 24.01 -26.82 -5.58
CA MET A 566 25.27 -26.74 -4.84
C MET A 566 26.44 -26.16 -5.65
N SER A 567 26.28 -25.96 -6.96
CA SER A 567 27.30 -25.47 -7.90
C SER A 567 26.84 -24.20 -8.61
N ASP A 568 27.16 -23.04 -8.03
CA ASP A 568 26.71 -21.71 -8.43
C ASP A 568 27.86 -20.78 -8.86
N GLY A 569 29.08 -21.31 -8.94
CA GLY A 569 30.30 -20.54 -9.17
C GLY A 569 30.55 -20.09 -10.62
N ASN A 570 31.13 -18.91 -10.84
CA ASN A 570 31.54 -18.39 -12.16
C ASN A 570 32.51 -19.34 -12.91
N GLU A 571 33.35 -20.10 -12.21
CA GLU A 571 34.27 -21.07 -12.84
C GLU A 571 33.55 -22.29 -13.47
N ALA A 572 32.35 -22.64 -12.98
CA ALA A 572 31.55 -23.73 -13.51
C ALA A 572 30.97 -23.39 -14.90
N GLN A 573 30.77 -22.10 -15.22
CA GLN A 573 30.34 -21.64 -16.54
C GLN A 573 31.31 -22.05 -17.67
N ARG A 574 32.60 -22.21 -17.37
CA ARG A 574 33.64 -22.48 -18.40
C ARG A 574 33.80 -23.96 -18.74
N LYS A 575 33.17 -24.87 -17.98
CA LYS A 575 33.38 -26.31 -18.10
C LYS A 575 32.19 -27.05 -18.70
N ASP A 576 31.10 -26.35 -18.99
CA ASP A 576 29.85 -26.98 -19.41
C ASP A 576 29.62 -26.89 -20.93
N THR A 577 29.20 -28.00 -21.53
CA THR A 577 28.87 -28.12 -22.96
C THR A 577 27.47 -28.75 -23.06
N GLY A 578 26.45 -27.96 -23.39
CA GLY A 578 25.03 -28.35 -23.31
C GLY A 578 24.09 -27.47 -24.15
N ALA A 579 22.78 -27.54 -23.92
CA ALA A 579 21.81 -26.65 -24.57
C ALA A 579 21.66 -25.31 -23.81
N ASP A 580 21.26 -24.25 -24.52
CA ASP A 580 21.16 -22.86 -24.02
C ASP A 580 19.91 -22.63 -23.13
N GLY A 581 19.96 -23.15 -21.89
CA GLY A 581 18.95 -22.88 -20.86
C GLY A 581 18.15 -24.09 -20.36
N LEU A 582 16.91 -23.85 -19.91
CA LEU A 582 16.00 -24.85 -19.35
C LEU A 582 14.65 -24.81 -20.07
N LYS A 583 14.24 -25.96 -20.61
CA LYS A 583 12.86 -26.22 -21.01
C LYS A 583 12.23 -27.21 -20.03
N THR A 584 11.10 -26.87 -19.42
CA THR A 584 10.45 -27.73 -18.44
C THR A 584 9.56 -28.78 -19.12
N SER A 585 9.13 -29.81 -18.36
CA SER A 585 8.21 -30.86 -18.79
C SER A 585 6.90 -30.76 -18.02
N ALA A 586 5.85 -31.43 -18.49
CA ALA A 586 4.56 -31.45 -17.80
C ALA A 586 4.71 -31.83 -16.32
N GLY A 587 4.23 -30.96 -15.42
CA GLY A 587 4.31 -31.11 -13.96
C GLY A 587 5.46 -30.35 -13.28
N ASP A 588 6.45 -29.85 -14.04
CA ASP A 588 7.51 -28.97 -13.53
C ASP A 588 6.99 -27.52 -13.32
N ASN A 589 6.02 -27.33 -12.41
CA ASN A 589 5.30 -26.05 -12.29
C ASN A 589 5.96 -25.04 -11.33
N ILE A 590 7.00 -25.43 -10.59
CA ILE A 590 7.65 -24.53 -9.63
C ILE A 590 9.16 -24.53 -9.86
N ILE A 591 9.67 -23.39 -10.29
CA ILE A 591 11.08 -23.16 -10.61
C ILE A 591 11.64 -22.11 -9.66
N ILE A 592 12.66 -22.48 -8.90
CA ILE A 592 13.32 -21.57 -7.96
C ILE A 592 14.80 -21.44 -8.33
N VAL A 593 15.20 -20.28 -8.82
CA VAL A 593 16.58 -19.89 -9.09
C VAL A 593 17.07 -19.04 -7.93
N ALA A 594 17.71 -19.68 -6.93
CA ALA A 594 18.10 -19.00 -5.70
C ALA A 594 19.57 -19.25 -5.38
N LYS A 595 20.21 -18.22 -4.82
CA LYS A 595 21.57 -18.31 -4.30
C LYS A 595 21.61 -19.28 -3.11
N LYS A 596 22.70 -20.04 -2.96
CA LYS A 596 22.98 -20.75 -1.71
C LYS A 596 23.56 -19.79 -0.65
N PRO A 597 23.47 -20.11 0.67
CA PRO A 597 23.94 -19.23 1.73
C PRO A 597 25.37 -18.70 1.51
N ASP A 598 26.30 -19.59 1.11
CA ASP A 598 27.70 -19.26 0.85
C ASP A 598 28.02 -19.13 -0.65
N GLY A 599 27.01 -18.74 -1.44
CA GLY A 599 27.09 -18.73 -2.88
C GLY A 599 27.84 -17.56 -3.52
N ASP A 600 28.14 -17.70 -4.80
CA ASP A 600 28.68 -16.61 -5.60
C ASP A 600 27.70 -15.42 -5.65
N PHE A 601 28.24 -14.21 -5.87
CA PHE A 601 27.46 -12.98 -5.87
C PHE A 601 26.28 -13.01 -6.87
N PHE A 602 26.47 -13.64 -8.03
CA PHE A 602 25.42 -13.81 -9.06
C PHE A 602 24.69 -15.16 -8.98
N GLY A 603 24.86 -15.91 -7.89
CA GLY A 603 23.98 -17.05 -7.63
C GLY A 603 22.53 -16.58 -7.50
N GLY A 604 21.60 -17.34 -8.08
CA GLY A 604 20.18 -17.02 -8.14
C GLY A 604 19.73 -16.24 -9.38
N PHE A 605 20.65 -15.88 -10.29
CA PHE A 605 20.31 -15.13 -11.51
C PHE A 605 19.95 -16.03 -12.70
N ILE A 606 19.06 -15.51 -13.55
CA ILE A 606 18.92 -15.97 -14.95
C ILE A 606 19.82 -15.08 -15.81
N ASP A 607 20.89 -15.67 -16.33
CA ASP A 607 22.06 -14.97 -16.85
C ASP A 607 22.40 -15.40 -18.28
N GLY A 608 22.08 -14.51 -19.23
CA GLY A 608 22.43 -14.63 -20.63
C GLY A 608 23.84 -14.18 -21.01
N GLY A 609 24.63 -13.65 -20.08
CA GLY A 609 25.97 -13.13 -20.31
C GLY A 609 26.04 -11.91 -21.25
N THR A 610 27.21 -11.70 -21.87
CA THR A 610 27.49 -10.60 -22.82
C THR A 610 27.55 -11.06 -24.29
N GLY A 611 27.20 -10.15 -25.21
CA GLY A 611 27.37 -10.27 -26.68
C GLY A 611 26.19 -10.91 -27.42
N ASP A 612 26.21 -10.94 -28.75
CA ASP A 612 25.03 -11.23 -29.59
C ASP A 612 24.39 -12.64 -29.42
N GLY A 613 23.05 -12.70 -29.53
CA GLY A 613 22.23 -13.91 -29.50
C GLY A 613 21.64 -14.25 -28.11
N TYR A 614 20.39 -14.73 -28.07
CA TYR A 614 19.75 -15.23 -26.84
C TYR A 614 20.45 -16.49 -26.35
N LYS A 615 20.83 -16.48 -25.08
CA LYS A 615 21.86 -17.37 -24.53
C LYS A 615 21.36 -18.13 -23.30
N ALA A 616 20.40 -17.57 -22.57
CA ALA A 616 19.73 -18.26 -21.47
C ALA A 616 18.22 -18.21 -21.66
N THR A 617 17.61 -19.32 -22.06
CA THR A 617 16.15 -19.42 -22.20
C THR A 617 15.58 -20.30 -21.08
N LEU A 618 14.63 -19.75 -20.32
CA LEU A 618 13.72 -20.51 -19.47
C LEU A 618 12.38 -20.60 -20.20
N GLU A 619 11.99 -21.80 -20.61
CA GLU A 619 10.70 -22.07 -21.25
C GLU A 619 9.92 -23.07 -20.41
N THR A 620 8.75 -22.69 -19.90
CA THR A 620 7.91 -23.61 -19.13
C THR A 620 6.97 -24.41 -20.03
N TYR A 621 6.48 -25.53 -19.49
CA TYR A 621 5.44 -26.33 -20.12
C TYR A 621 4.09 -25.78 -19.68
N GLY A 622 3.09 -25.77 -20.57
CA GLY A 622 1.77 -25.21 -20.21
C GLY A 622 1.16 -25.82 -18.93
N GLY A 623 0.58 -24.95 -18.12
CA GLY A 623 0.13 -25.15 -16.75
C GLY A 623 0.24 -23.82 -16.00
N ASN A 624 -0.18 -23.76 -14.74
CA ASN A 624 0.10 -22.58 -13.90
C ASN A 624 1.50 -22.74 -13.30
N ASP A 625 2.45 -21.96 -13.78
CA ASP A 625 3.85 -22.00 -13.40
C ASP A 625 4.19 -20.90 -12.38
N TYR A 626 5.07 -21.22 -11.43
CA TYR A 626 5.66 -20.26 -10.50
C TYR A 626 7.18 -20.24 -10.65
N ILE A 627 7.72 -19.13 -11.11
CA ILE A 627 9.14 -18.89 -11.29
C ILE A 627 9.58 -17.84 -10.25
N TYR A 628 10.59 -18.17 -9.45
CA TYR A 628 11.26 -17.22 -8.57
C TYR A 628 12.74 -17.13 -8.93
N ALA A 629 13.28 -15.93 -9.11
CA ALA A 629 14.71 -15.69 -9.29
C ALA A 629 15.21 -14.49 -8.49
N PHE A 630 16.51 -14.40 -8.24
CA PHE A 630 17.08 -13.21 -7.60
C PHE A 630 17.08 -12.02 -8.55
N GLY A 631 17.38 -12.24 -9.83
CA GLY A 631 17.33 -11.22 -10.86
C GLY A 631 17.61 -11.84 -12.23
N ILE A 632 17.54 -11.02 -13.26
CA ILE A 632 17.90 -11.43 -14.63
C ILE A 632 18.88 -10.44 -15.25
N GLY A 633 19.74 -10.91 -16.14
CA GLY A 633 20.71 -10.05 -16.81
C GLY A 633 21.17 -10.59 -18.15
N GLY A 634 21.64 -9.69 -19.01
CA GLY A 634 22.15 -10.04 -20.34
C GLY A 634 21.06 -10.60 -21.27
N HIS A 635 21.49 -11.41 -22.24
CA HIS A 635 20.62 -11.96 -23.29
C HIS A 635 19.76 -13.15 -22.84
N THR A 636 18.60 -12.84 -22.26
CA THR A 636 17.77 -13.81 -21.55
C THR A 636 16.36 -13.85 -22.11
N ASP A 637 15.79 -15.06 -22.17
CA ASP A 637 14.38 -15.30 -22.42
C ASP A 637 13.75 -16.01 -21.22
N VAL A 638 12.61 -15.50 -20.76
CA VAL A 638 11.68 -16.22 -19.88
C VAL A 638 10.37 -16.31 -20.64
N ILE A 639 9.92 -17.53 -20.92
CA ILE A 639 8.76 -17.82 -21.74
C ILE A 639 7.88 -18.76 -20.93
N THR A 640 6.68 -18.31 -20.57
CA THR A 640 5.67 -19.17 -19.98
C THR A 640 4.59 -19.53 -21.00
N GLY A 641 3.73 -20.46 -20.62
CA GLY A 641 2.96 -21.26 -21.55
C GLY A 641 1.51 -20.81 -21.64
N ARG A 642 0.61 -21.72 -21.27
CA ARG A 642 -0.81 -21.43 -21.04
C ARG A 642 -1.05 -21.67 -19.58
N GLY A 643 -1.88 -20.87 -18.93
CA GLY A 643 -2.17 -20.98 -17.51
C GLY A 643 -1.87 -19.65 -16.82
N ASN A 644 -2.28 -19.54 -15.57
CA ASN A 644 -2.05 -18.32 -14.79
C ASN A 644 -0.65 -18.43 -14.16
N ASP A 645 0.33 -17.86 -14.86
CA ASP A 645 1.75 -17.96 -14.58
C ASP A 645 2.21 -16.80 -13.69
N ARG A 646 3.14 -17.09 -12.77
CA ARG A 646 3.71 -16.10 -11.87
C ARG A 646 5.22 -16.12 -11.95
N PHE A 647 5.81 -15.01 -12.41
CA PHE A 647 7.24 -14.79 -12.41
C PHE A 647 7.63 -13.69 -11.42
N GLU A 648 8.51 -14.01 -10.48
CA GLU A 648 8.92 -13.11 -9.43
C GLU A 648 10.44 -12.95 -9.33
N LEU A 649 10.88 -11.70 -9.25
CA LEU A 649 12.27 -11.30 -9.02
C LEU A 649 12.43 -10.67 -7.65
N ARG A 650 13.47 -11.09 -6.92
CA ARG A 650 13.85 -10.45 -5.65
C ARG A 650 14.43 -9.05 -5.85
N TYR A 651 15.32 -8.89 -6.83
CA TYR A 651 16.03 -7.65 -7.12
C TYR A 651 15.50 -7.02 -8.39
N GLY A 652 16.01 -7.38 -9.57
CA GLY A 652 15.59 -6.73 -10.79
C GLY A 652 16.29 -7.24 -12.04
N LEU A 653 16.20 -6.45 -13.09
CA LEU A 653 16.84 -6.67 -14.38
C LEU A 653 18.08 -5.77 -14.50
N SER A 654 19.13 -6.26 -15.15
CA SER A 654 20.22 -5.42 -15.64
C SER A 654 20.46 -5.66 -17.14
N GLY A 655 20.41 -4.59 -17.92
CA GLY A 655 20.78 -4.61 -19.34
C GLY A 655 22.22 -4.22 -19.63
N TRP A 656 22.93 -3.62 -18.67
CA TRP A 656 24.30 -3.12 -18.83
C TRP A 656 25.27 -3.64 -17.77
N GLY A 657 26.46 -4.05 -18.22
CA GLY A 657 27.49 -4.63 -17.37
C GLY A 657 28.82 -4.69 -18.09
N GLN A 658 29.88 -4.12 -17.51
CA GLN A 658 31.18 -4.01 -18.17
C GLN A 658 31.77 -5.40 -18.48
N THR A 659 32.14 -5.63 -19.74
CA THR A 659 32.76 -6.89 -20.17
C THR A 659 34.00 -7.22 -19.33
N GLY A 660 34.00 -8.40 -18.70
CA GLY A 660 35.11 -8.88 -17.87
C GLY A 660 35.13 -8.33 -16.44
N ASN A 661 34.16 -7.49 -16.05
CA ASN A 661 34.01 -7.04 -14.67
C ASN A 661 33.18 -8.04 -13.85
N ILE A 662 33.83 -8.69 -12.89
CA ILE A 662 33.20 -9.66 -11.98
C ILE A 662 32.42 -8.99 -10.84
N SER A 663 32.53 -7.67 -10.62
CA SER A 663 31.81 -6.97 -9.54
C SER A 663 30.43 -6.50 -9.99
N THR A 664 30.27 -6.11 -11.25
CA THR A 664 28.97 -5.68 -11.81
C THR A 664 28.22 -6.86 -12.42
N GLY A 665 28.91 -7.93 -12.81
CA GLY A 665 28.32 -8.99 -13.61
C GLY A 665 28.41 -8.54 -15.06
N ALA A 666 28.87 -9.44 -15.93
CA ALA A 666 29.04 -9.16 -17.34
C ALA A 666 27.66 -9.33 -18.04
N PHE A 667 26.67 -8.53 -17.61
CA PHE A 667 25.29 -8.54 -18.11
C PHE A 667 25.13 -7.45 -19.16
N ASP A 668 25.26 -7.79 -20.43
CA ASP A 668 25.07 -6.83 -21.53
C ASP A 668 24.23 -7.52 -22.59
N GLY A 669 22.98 -7.09 -22.72
CA GLY A 669 22.01 -7.84 -23.50
C GLY A 669 20.56 -7.40 -23.29
N ALA A 670 19.70 -7.86 -24.20
CA ALA A 670 18.27 -7.64 -24.13
C ALA A 670 17.58 -8.79 -23.38
N GLN A 671 16.59 -8.47 -22.56
CA GLN A 671 15.77 -9.44 -21.83
C GLN A 671 14.40 -9.57 -22.48
N ARG A 672 13.88 -10.79 -22.63
CA ARG A 672 12.48 -11.01 -23.01
C ARG A 672 11.76 -11.81 -21.94
N ILE A 673 10.57 -11.36 -21.59
CA ILE A 673 9.64 -12.01 -20.68
C ILE A 673 8.33 -12.11 -21.44
N LEU A 674 7.91 -13.33 -21.78
CA LEU A 674 6.74 -13.62 -22.61
C LEU A 674 5.83 -14.54 -21.79
N MET A 675 4.66 -14.08 -21.34
CA MET A 675 3.86 -14.80 -20.34
C MET A 675 2.73 -15.66 -20.95
N GLY A 676 2.06 -15.18 -22.00
CA GLY A 676 1.25 -16.05 -22.86
C GLY A 676 -0.26 -15.95 -22.63
N GLU A 677 -0.95 -17.08 -22.48
CA GLU A 677 -2.40 -17.10 -22.24
C GLU A 677 -2.69 -17.40 -20.76
N GLY A 678 -3.40 -16.53 -20.04
CA GLY A 678 -3.80 -16.73 -18.64
C GLY A 678 -3.79 -15.41 -17.87
N ASP A 679 -4.33 -15.39 -16.64
CA ASP A 679 -4.18 -14.22 -15.77
C ASP A 679 -2.79 -14.27 -15.11
N ASP A 680 -1.81 -13.64 -15.75
CA ASP A 680 -0.39 -13.76 -15.42
C ASP A 680 0.10 -12.68 -14.47
N THR A 681 1.21 -12.94 -13.78
CA THR A 681 1.83 -11.98 -12.86
C THR A 681 3.34 -11.93 -13.04
N PHE A 682 3.87 -10.75 -13.39
CA PHE A 682 5.29 -10.45 -13.35
C PHE A 682 5.61 -9.44 -12.24
N LYS A 683 6.37 -9.86 -11.22
CA LYS A 683 6.62 -9.07 -10.02
C LYS A 683 8.11 -8.90 -9.73
N ILE A 684 8.52 -7.68 -9.38
CA ILE A 684 9.87 -7.34 -8.94
C ILE A 684 9.78 -6.70 -7.56
N ARG A 685 10.32 -7.37 -6.54
CA ARG A 685 10.22 -6.98 -5.12
C ARG A 685 11.27 -5.98 -4.64
N GLY A 686 12.29 -5.67 -5.44
CA GLY A 686 13.43 -4.88 -5.00
C GLY A 686 14.07 -4.09 -6.11
N SER A 687 15.31 -3.65 -5.88
CA SER A 687 16.10 -2.91 -6.87
C SER A 687 17.50 -3.50 -7.02
N MET A 688 18.18 -3.14 -8.11
CA MET A 688 19.57 -3.53 -8.32
C MET A 688 20.56 -2.76 -7.43
N ILE A 689 20.13 -1.68 -6.73
CA ILE A 689 20.98 -0.97 -5.74
C ILE A 689 21.28 -1.84 -4.53
N ASP A 690 20.33 -2.71 -4.16
CA ASP A 690 20.45 -3.64 -3.05
C ASP A 690 21.54 -4.69 -3.30
N LEU A 691 22.01 -4.77 -4.55
CA LEU A 691 23.16 -5.56 -4.97
C LEU A 691 24.40 -4.70 -5.18
N HIS A 692 24.30 -3.57 -5.90
CA HIS A 692 25.44 -2.71 -6.20
C HIS A 692 25.02 -1.25 -6.47
N SER A 693 25.68 -0.28 -5.84
CA SER A 693 25.35 1.15 -5.91
C SER A 693 25.31 1.74 -7.32
N ASP A 694 26.20 1.28 -8.20
CA ASP A 694 26.34 1.76 -9.59
C ASP A 694 25.09 1.56 -10.45
N TYR A 695 24.24 0.59 -10.10
CA TYR A 695 22.97 0.37 -10.80
C TYR A 695 21.92 1.41 -10.45
N GLY A 696 22.12 2.15 -9.36
CA GLY A 696 21.09 3.02 -8.80
C GLY A 696 19.86 2.25 -8.34
N ASP A 697 18.93 2.99 -7.76
CA ASP A 697 17.66 2.49 -7.23
C ASP A 697 16.67 2.20 -8.37
N ASN A 698 17.00 1.17 -9.14
CA ASN A 698 16.30 0.76 -10.35
C ASN A 698 15.96 -0.74 -10.29
N SER A 699 14.70 -1.08 -10.47
CA SER A 699 14.24 -2.46 -10.67
C SER A 699 14.54 -2.92 -12.11
N PHE A 700 14.50 -1.99 -13.07
CA PHE A 700 15.06 -2.17 -14.41
C PHE A 700 16.26 -1.25 -14.54
N ALA A 701 17.46 -1.79 -14.31
CA ALA A 701 18.69 -1.02 -14.36
C ALA A 701 19.28 -1.04 -15.78
N LEU A 702 19.14 0.08 -16.50
CA LEU A 702 19.74 0.29 -17.82
C LEU A 702 19.35 -0.81 -18.82
N THR A 703 18.05 -1.10 -18.91
CA THR A 703 17.56 -2.29 -19.62
C THR A 703 17.19 -2.03 -21.07
N THR A 704 17.30 -3.09 -21.87
CA THR A 704 16.60 -3.27 -23.14
C THR A 704 15.66 -4.47 -22.99
N ALA A 705 14.56 -4.28 -22.28
CA ALA A 705 13.63 -5.34 -21.90
C ALA A 705 12.37 -5.36 -22.78
N LYS A 706 11.92 -6.54 -23.19
CA LYS A 706 10.58 -6.77 -23.74
C LYS A 706 9.78 -7.60 -22.74
N VAL A 707 8.68 -7.05 -22.25
CA VAL A 707 7.71 -7.74 -21.41
C VAL A 707 6.41 -7.81 -22.20
N ASP A 708 5.96 -9.02 -22.48
CA ASP A 708 4.74 -9.30 -23.24
C ASP A 708 3.87 -10.23 -22.40
N MET A 709 2.76 -9.72 -21.88
CA MET A 709 1.91 -10.45 -20.94
C MET A 709 0.94 -11.37 -21.68
N GLY A 710 0.34 -10.89 -22.78
CA GLY A 710 -0.38 -11.74 -23.73
C GLY A 710 -1.89 -11.60 -23.61
N THR A 711 -2.60 -12.62 -23.12
CA THR A 711 -4.06 -12.54 -22.97
C THR A 711 -4.49 -12.99 -21.57
N GLY A 712 -5.38 -12.25 -20.93
CA GLY A 712 -5.84 -12.49 -19.56
C GLY A 712 -5.87 -11.19 -18.79
N ASN A 713 -6.23 -11.19 -17.51
CA ASN A 713 -6.13 -10.00 -16.67
C ASN A 713 -4.79 -10.03 -15.94
N ASP A 714 -3.79 -9.43 -16.57
CA ASP A 714 -2.39 -9.56 -16.21
C ASP A 714 -1.94 -8.50 -15.21
N THR A 715 -0.90 -8.82 -14.45
CA THR A 715 -0.35 -7.92 -13.44
C THR A 715 1.16 -7.78 -13.57
N ILE A 716 1.64 -6.54 -13.72
CA ILE A 716 3.05 -6.18 -13.62
C ILE A 716 3.25 -5.32 -12.36
N GLU A 717 4.11 -5.76 -11.44
CA GLU A 717 4.48 -5.01 -10.24
C GLU A 717 5.98 -4.75 -10.18
N VAL A 718 6.37 -3.48 -10.10
CA VAL A 718 7.77 -3.04 -10.06
C VAL A 718 7.98 -2.18 -8.82
N GLU A 719 8.80 -2.63 -7.87
CA GLU A 719 9.00 -1.93 -6.59
C GLU A 719 9.65 -0.54 -6.76
N SER A 720 10.58 -0.37 -7.69
CA SER A 720 11.38 0.84 -7.83
C SER A 720 11.28 1.46 -9.24
N THR A 721 12.38 2.02 -9.76
CA THR A 721 12.43 2.76 -11.03
C THR A 721 12.61 1.82 -12.22
N ILE A 722 11.89 2.12 -13.32
CA ILE A 722 12.17 1.58 -14.65
C ILE A 722 13.11 2.55 -15.37
N LYS A 723 14.34 2.11 -15.68
CA LYS A 723 15.33 2.90 -16.40
C LYS A 723 15.78 2.19 -17.68
N GLY A 724 15.23 2.62 -18.81
CA GLY A 724 15.58 2.08 -20.13
C GLY A 724 16.94 2.58 -20.63
N ASP A 725 17.60 1.77 -21.45
CA ASP A 725 18.82 2.12 -22.18
C ASP A 725 18.70 1.76 -23.67
N GLY A 726 19.59 2.31 -24.49
CA GLY A 726 19.75 1.92 -25.88
C GLY A 726 21.10 1.23 -26.03
N ASP A 727 21.12 -0.09 -26.12
CA ASP A 727 22.38 -0.83 -26.22
C ASP A 727 23.13 -0.47 -27.52
N ALA A 728 24.45 -0.35 -27.42
CA ALA A 728 25.29 0.00 -28.56
C ALA A 728 25.13 -1.01 -29.72
N GLY A 729 24.57 -0.55 -30.85
CA GLY A 729 24.32 -1.38 -32.03
C GLY A 729 22.90 -1.96 -32.12
N ARG A 730 22.02 -1.67 -31.15
CA ARG A 730 20.58 -1.98 -31.22
C ARG A 730 19.77 -0.73 -31.47
N ASN A 731 18.66 -0.92 -32.17
CA ASN A 731 17.75 0.15 -32.57
C ASN A 731 16.46 0.13 -31.75
N TYR A 732 16.39 -0.60 -30.64
CA TYR A 732 15.20 -0.77 -29.80
C TYR A 732 15.57 -0.62 -28.33
N SER A 733 14.55 -0.46 -27.47
CA SER A 733 14.69 -0.25 -26.03
C SER A 733 13.52 -0.93 -25.29
N ASN A 734 13.23 -0.50 -24.06
CA ASN A 734 12.18 -1.10 -23.25
C ASN A 734 10.81 -1.08 -23.94
N TYR A 735 10.14 -2.22 -23.86
CA TYR A 735 8.82 -2.46 -24.43
C TYR A 735 7.99 -3.29 -23.46
N PHE A 736 6.82 -2.78 -23.09
CA PHE A 736 5.82 -3.47 -22.30
C PHE A 736 4.56 -3.57 -23.16
N ASN A 737 4.06 -4.79 -23.34
CA ASN A 737 2.78 -5.09 -23.96
C ASN A 737 1.94 -5.83 -22.92
N LEU A 738 0.87 -5.21 -22.44
CA LEU A 738 -0.05 -5.83 -21.48
C LEU A 738 -1.01 -6.78 -22.21
N GLY A 739 -1.38 -6.46 -23.45
CA GLY A 739 -2.06 -7.40 -24.34
C GLY A 739 -3.58 -7.26 -24.29
N SER A 740 -4.32 -8.31 -23.94
CA SER A 740 -5.79 -8.24 -23.90
C SER A 740 -6.36 -8.68 -22.57
N GLY A 741 -7.22 -7.87 -21.97
CA GLY A 741 -7.89 -8.13 -20.70
C GLY A 741 -7.96 -6.84 -19.90
N ASN A 742 -8.25 -6.92 -18.60
CA ASN A 742 -8.20 -5.75 -17.73
C ASN A 742 -6.91 -5.81 -16.92
N ASP A 743 -5.85 -5.24 -17.48
CA ASP A 743 -4.49 -5.44 -17.00
C ASP A 743 -4.07 -4.36 -16.00
N VAL A 744 -3.07 -4.67 -15.18
CA VAL A 744 -2.60 -3.75 -14.15
C VAL A 744 -1.07 -3.67 -14.13
N MET A 745 -0.53 -2.47 -14.34
CA MET A 745 0.89 -2.18 -14.17
C MET A 745 1.11 -1.17 -13.03
N ARG A 746 1.97 -1.53 -12.06
CA ARG A 746 2.37 -0.67 -10.95
C ARG A 746 3.87 -0.45 -10.92
N VAL A 747 4.29 0.81 -10.86
CA VAL A 747 5.69 1.22 -10.73
C VAL A 747 5.84 2.06 -9.46
N GLY A 748 6.66 1.57 -8.52
CA GLY A 748 6.81 2.16 -7.20
C GLY A 748 7.63 3.46 -7.17
N LYS A 749 8.41 3.73 -8.22
CA LYS A 749 9.11 5.02 -8.44
C LYS A 749 8.93 5.50 -9.88
N ASN A 750 10.01 5.85 -10.58
CA ASN A 750 9.95 6.59 -11.84
C ASN A 750 9.97 5.67 -13.06
N ILE A 751 9.54 6.21 -14.21
CA ILE A 751 9.83 5.66 -15.54
C ILE A 751 10.69 6.70 -16.26
N THR A 752 11.89 6.29 -16.66
CA THR A 752 12.92 7.17 -17.24
C THR A 752 13.88 6.36 -18.11
N ASP A 753 14.89 7.00 -18.67
CA ASP A 753 15.88 6.36 -19.53
C ASP A 753 17.28 6.99 -19.39
N THR A 754 18.21 6.63 -20.29
CA THR A 754 19.60 7.13 -20.33
C THR A 754 19.83 8.10 -21.47
N GLN A 755 18.80 8.41 -22.28
CA GLN A 755 18.95 9.35 -23.38
C GLN A 755 19.36 10.70 -22.81
N THR A 756 20.50 11.17 -23.28
CA THR A 756 20.94 12.54 -23.07
C THR A 756 21.22 13.15 -24.44
N SER A 757 20.95 14.44 -24.60
CA SER A 757 21.26 15.17 -25.85
C SER A 757 22.76 15.17 -26.20
N ALA A 758 23.63 14.70 -25.30
CA ALA A 758 25.08 14.70 -25.42
C ALA A 758 25.69 13.39 -25.98
N THR A 759 24.96 12.26 -26.01
CA THR A 759 25.58 10.93 -26.22
C THR A 759 24.94 10.15 -27.38
N PRO A 760 25.66 9.91 -28.49
CA PRO A 760 25.14 9.17 -29.65
C PRO A 760 24.86 7.68 -29.42
N SER A 761 25.36 7.08 -28.33
CA SER A 761 25.16 5.65 -28.05
C SER A 761 23.82 5.34 -27.41
N THR A 762 23.14 6.31 -26.81
CA THR A 762 21.85 6.11 -26.11
C THR A 762 20.67 6.63 -26.93
N THR A 763 20.83 6.80 -28.26
CA THR A 763 19.85 7.47 -29.14
C THR A 763 18.46 6.85 -29.19
N HIS A 764 18.32 5.62 -28.71
CA HIS A 764 17.09 4.83 -28.73
C HIS A 764 16.58 4.51 -27.31
N ALA A 765 17.31 4.92 -26.26
CA ALA A 765 16.94 4.70 -24.88
C ALA A 765 15.56 5.31 -24.61
N SER A 766 14.58 4.47 -24.32
CA SER A 766 13.18 4.87 -24.19
C SER A 766 12.35 3.78 -23.54
N ASN A 767 11.10 4.09 -23.20
CA ASN A 767 10.12 3.11 -22.75
C ASN A 767 8.86 3.22 -23.62
N ILE A 768 8.38 2.10 -24.15
CA ILE A 768 7.07 1.99 -24.79
C ILE A 768 6.21 1.07 -23.94
N ILE A 769 5.04 1.54 -23.54
CA ILE A 769 4.06 0.82 -22.71
C ILE A 769 2.74 0.81 -23.48
N ASP A 770 2.43 -0.32 -24.09
CA ASP A 770 1.13 -0.58 -24.67
C ASP A 770 0.26 -1.29 -23.62
N LEU A 771 -0.78 -0.60 -23.18
CA LEU A 771 -1.79 -1.15 -22.28
C LEU A 771 -2.65 -2.20 -22.99
N GLY A 772 -2.72 -2.15 -24.32
CA GLY A 772 -3.44 -3.14 -25.11
C GLY A 772 -4.94 -2.84 -25.22
N THR A 773 -5.76 -3.86 -25.03
CA THR A 773 -7.23 -3.76 -25.10
C THR A 773 -7.88 -4.17 -23.79
N GLY A 774 -8.89 -3.42 -23.38
CA GLY A 774 -9.67 -3.67 -22.17
C GLY A 774 -9.51 -2.52 -21.19
N ASN A 775 -9.98 -2.71 -19.96
CA ASN A 775 -10.01 -1.62 -18.98
C ASN A 775 -8.76 -1.67 -18.10
N ASP A 776 -7.68 -1.09 -18.61
CA ASP A 776 -6.35 -1.25 -18.02
C ASP A 776 -6.03 -0.20 -16.96
N THR A 777 -5.13 -0.53 -16.04
CA THR A 777 -4.69 0.36 -14.98
C THR A 777 -3.18 0.52 -14.96
N LEU A 778 -2.68 1.75 -15.11
CA LEU A 778 -1.27 2.10 -14.92
C LEU A 778 -1.10 3.04 -13.72
N ILE A 779 -0.33 2.62 -12.72
CA ILE A 779 0.01 3.45 -11.56
C ILE A 779 1.52 3.63 -11.49
N VAL A 780 1.97 4.87 -11.64
CA VAL A 780 3.37 5.28 -11.44
C VAL A 780 3.44 6.18 -10.22
N LYS A 781 3.95 5.66 -9.11
CA LYS A 781 4.12 6.46 -7.89
C LYS A 781 5.16 7.56 -8.08
N GLY A 782 6.12 7.44 -8.98
CA GLY A 782 7.09 8.50 -9.27
C GLY A 782 6.66 9.39 -10.43
N SER A 783 7.65 9.81 -11.20
CA SER A 783 7.52 10.60 -12.42
C SER A 783 7.63 9.73 -13.67
N VAL A 784 7.05 10.18 -14.78
CA VAL A 784 7.27 9.64 -16.13
C VAL A 784 8.02 10.70 -16.94
N GLU A 785 9.31 10.48 -17.14
CA GLU A 785 10.22 11.48 -17.70
C GLU A 785 10.93 11.00 -18.96
N GLN A 786 11.58 11.95 -19.63
CA GLN A 786 12.44 11.73 -20.80
C GLN A 786 11.66 11.16 -21.98
N HIS A 787 11.88 9.91 -22.40
CA HIS A 787 11.29 9.38 -23.63
C HIS A 787 10.42 8.16 -23.34
N THR A 788 9.17 8.43 -22.97
CA THR A 788 8.17 7.39 -22.71
C THR A 788 6.94 7.55 -23.61
N LEU A 789 6.49 6.46 -24.24
CA LEU A 789 5.19 6.40 -24.91
C LEU A 789 4.29 5.44 -24.12
N ILE A 790 3.14 5.93 -23.68
CA ILE A 790 2.06 5.12 -23.11
C ILE A 790 0.91 5.15 -24.10
N LEU A 791 0.36 4.00 -24.47
CA LEU A 791 -0.75 3.92 -25.41
C LEU A 791 -1.73 2.79 -25.09
N SER A 792 -2.97 2.90 -25.55
CA SER A 792 -4.00 1.84 -25.50
C SER A 792 -4.81 1.83 -26.81
N GLU A 793 -5.45 0.71 -27.15
CA GLU A 793 -6.26 0.61 -28.38
C GLU A 793 -7.74 0.94 -28.12
N ASN A 794 -8.29 0.47 -27.00
CA ASN A 794 -9.65 0.74 -26.54
C ASN A 794 -9.80 0.39 -25.05
N GLY A 795 -10.97 0.69 -24.49
CA GLY A 795 -11.38 0.34 -23.13
C GLY A 795 -11.28 1.52 -22.16
N ASP A 796 -11.93 1.40 -21.02
CA ASP A 796 -11.98 2.44 -19.99
C ASP A 796 -10.71 2.38 -19.12
N ASN A 797 -9.64 3.07 -19.52
CA ASN A 797 -8.33 2.96 -18.88
C ASN A 797 -8.16 3.94 -17.71
N THR A 798 -7.41 3.54 -16.68
CA THR A 798 -7.08 4.39 -15.54
C THR A 798 -5.57 4.56 -15.39
N ILE A 799 -5.10 5.81 -15.51
CA ILE A 799 -3.69 6.17 -15.37
C ILE A 799 -3.49 7.12 -14.19
N SER A 800 -2.58 6.80 -13.27
CA SER A 800 -2.23 7.64 -12.13
C SER A 800 -0.71 7.84 -12.03
N ILE A 801 -0.25 9.10 -12.06
CA ILE A 801 1.19 9.44 -12.07
C ILE A 801 1.52 10.47 -10.98
N GLY A 802 2.46 10.16 -10.09
CA GLY A 802 3.08 11.11 -9.14
C GLY A 802 3.07 10.67 -7.66
N SER A 803 4.04 11.19 -6.90
CA SER A 803 4.48 10.68 -5.57
C SER A 803 3.61 10.97 -4.37
N GLY A 804 2.39 11.48 -4.57
CA GLY A 804 1.52 11.92 -3.48
C GLY A 804 2.11 13.07 -2.62
N VAL A 805 3.38 13.43 -2.78
CA VAL A 805 4.04 14.55 -2.13
C VAL A 805 4.10 15.75 -3.08
N SER A 806 3.50 16.85 -2.65
CA SER A 806 3.29 18.10 -3.42
C SER A 806 4.57 18.87 -3.79
N LEU A 807 5.77 18.30 -3.60
CA LEU A 807 7.06 18.98 -3.75
C LEU A 807 7.92 18.46 -4.91
N ALA A 808 7.47 17.45 -5.66
CA ALA A 808 8.17 17.02 -6.88
C ALA A 808 8.10 18.12 -7.96
N ARG A 809 9.23 18.42 -8.62
CA ARG A 809 9.33 19.49 -9.63
C ARG A 809 8.48 19.24 -10.88
N LYS A 810 8.23 17.97 -11.25
CA LYS A 810 7.33 17.52 -12.33
C LYS A 810 6.96 16.03 -12.14
N SER A 811 5.73 15.66 -12.48
CA SER A 811 5.24 14.28 -12.59
C SER A 811 5.38 13.74 -14.01
N ILE A 812 5.24 14.61 -15.03
CA ILE A 812 5.40 14.27 -16.44
C ILE A 812 6.29 15.33 -17.09
N GLY A 813 7.28 14.90 -17.88
CA GLY A 813 8.08 15.81 -18.68
C GLY A 813 8.99 15.13 -19.71
N GLY A 814 9.79 15.92 -20.43
CA GLY A 814 10.55 15.42 -21.57
C GLY A 814 9.67 15.20 -22.80
N ASN A 815 9.95 14.17 -23.59
CA ASN A 815 9.15 13.74 -24.73
C ASN A 815 8.06 12.71 -24.37
N THR A 816 7.60 12.65 -23.12
CA THR A 816 6.52 11.73 -22.74
C THR A 816 5.24 11.97 -23.55
N ALA A 817 4.68 10.90 -24.11
CA ALA A 817 3.40 10.92 -24.81
C ALA A 817 2.45 9.88 -24.21
N ILE A 818 1.20 10.28 -23.97
CA ILE A 818 0.10 9.41 -23.56
C ILE A 818 -0.94 9.48 -24.68
N VAL A 819 -1.28 8.34 -25.30
CA VAL A 819 -2.25 8.27 -26.39
C VAL A 819 -3.18 7.08 -26.19
N LEU A 820 -4.36 7.34 -25.66
CA LEU A 820 -5.34 6.31 -25.38
C LEU A 820 -6.33 6.15 -26.54
N GLY A 821 -6.99 5.00 -26.54
CA GLY A 821 -7.95 4.59 -27.56
C GLY A 821 -9.37 5.09 -27.31
N ASP A 822 -10.36 4.40 -27.87
CA ASP A 822 -11.77 4.68 -27.54
C ASP A 822 -12.13 4.08 -26.17
N GLY A 823 -12.76 4.84 -25.28
CA GLY A 823 -13.19 4.43 -23.95
C GLY A 823 -13.30 5.62 -22.99
N ASN A 824 -13.95 5.44 -21.84
CA ASN A 824 -14.02 6.47 -20.81
C ASN A 824 -12.75 6.44 -19.96
N ASP A 825 -11.71 7.11 -20.42
CA ASP A 825 -10.41 7.09 -19.77
C ASP A 825 -10.31 8.07 -18.60
N THR A 826 -9.56 7.67 -17.57
CA THR A 826 -9.28 8.48 -16.39
C THR A 826 -7.78 8.71 -16.24
N LEU A 827 -7.33 9.96 -16.36
CA LEU A 827 -5.95 10.38 -16.10
C LEU A 827 -5.86 11.24 -14.83
N THR A 828 -5.04 10.81 -13.87
CA THR A 828 -4.68 11.60 -12.69
C THR A 828 -3.18 11.86 -12.65
N VAL A 829 -2.78 13.13 -12.64
CA VAL A 829 -1.39 13.56 -12.50
C VAL A 829 -1.27 14.36 -11.20
N ASN A 830 -0.57 13.82 -10.20
CA ASN A 830 -0.56 14.40 -8.84
C ASN A 830 0.23 15.71 -8.74
N THR A 831 1.25 15.92 -9.57
CA THR A 831 2.08 17.14 -9.56
C THR A 831 2.08 17.82 -10.93
N ALA A 832 3.19 18.45 -11.34
CA ALA A 832 3.24 19.30 -12.52
C ALA A 832 3.47 18.50 -13.83
N VAL A 833 2.89 18.97 -14.92
CA VAL A 833 3.25 18.57 -16.29
C VAL A 833 4.12 19.67 -16.87
N ASN A 834 5.32 19.34 -17.35
CA ASN A 834 6.20 20.31 -18.00
C ASN A 834 7.00 19.70 -19.15
N TYR A 835 6.72 20.16 -20.37
CA TYR A 835 7.42 19.77 -21.60
C TYR A 835 8.39 20.82 -22.15
N GLU A 836 8.81 21.80 -21.34
CA GLU A 836 9.79 22.82 -21.74
C GLU A 836 11.10 22.22 -22.27
N ASP A 837 11.56 21.12 -21.66
CA ASP A 837 12.81 20.44 -22.00
C ASP A 837 12.67 19.38 -23.11
N ALA A 838 11.53 19.32 -23.82
CA ALA A 838 11.30 18.29 -24.83
C ALA A 838 12.17 18.47 -26.09
N ASP A 839 12.76 17.37 -26.56
CA ASP A 839 13.50 17.34 -27.83
C ASP A 839 12.55 17.41 -29.04
N ARG A 840 13.10 17.78 -30.21
CA ARG A 840 12.35 17.81 -31.48
C ARG A 840 11.89 16.43 -31.98
N GLU A 841 12.51 15.36 -31.50
CA GLU A 841 12.18 13.98 -31.90
C GLU A 841 12.48 13.03 -30.73
N SER A 842 11.46 12.29 -30.31
CA SER A 842 11.56 11.34 -29.20
C SER A 842 12.45 10.14 -29.51
N ALA A 843 13.11 9.59 -28.48
CA ALA A 843 13.91 8.37 -28.65
C ALA A 843 13.05 7.14 -28.97
N PHE A 844 11.83 7.02 -28.42
CA PHE A 844 10.91 5.93 -28.77
C PHE A 844 10.48 5.97 -30.24
N TYR A 845 10.38 7.16 -30.86
CA TYR A 845 10.10 7.28 -32.30
C TYR A 845 11.21 6.61 -33.11
N ARG A 846 12.46 6.95 -32.79
CA ARG A 846 13.64 6.33 -33.43
C ARG A 846 13.71 4.84 -33.14
N ALA A 847 13.43 4.44 -31.89
CA ALA A 847 13.40 3.05 -31.45
C ALA A 847 12.46 2.21 -32.31
N TYR A 848 11.20 2.61 -32.40
CA TYR A 848 10.23 1.88 -33.21
C TYR A 848 10.59 1.89 -34.71
N LYS A 849 10.87 3.05 -35.30
CA LYS A 849 11.09 3.16 -36.75
C LYS A 849 12.32 2.40 -37.22
N ASN A 850 13.41 2.42 -36.45
CA ASN A 850 14.68 1.80 -36.86
C ASN A 850 14.72 0.28 -36.56
N SER A 851 13.85 -0.23 -35.68
CA SER A 851 13.76 -1.66 -35.35
C SER A 851 12.50 -2.35 -35.90
N LYS A 852 11.66 -1.64 -36.68
CA LYS A 852 10.40 -2.18 -37.21
C LYS A 852 10.58 -3.49 -37.99
N SER A 853 11.69 -3.63 -38.73
CA SER A 853 12.03 -4.87 -39.45
C SER A 853 12.42 -6.03 -38.55
N ASP A 854 12.82 -5.73 -37.32
CA ASP A 854 13.39 -6.68 -36.37
C ASP A 854 12.29 -7.40 -35.58
N GLY A 855 11.04 -6.90 -35.64
CA GLY A 855 9.87 -7.49 -34.98
C GLY A 855 9.84 -7.28 -33.47
N TRP A 856 10.66 -6.38 -32.92
CA TRP A 856 10.73 -6.14 -31.48
C TRP A 856 9.38 -5.71 -30.90
N TYR A 857 8.70 -4.79 -31.59
CA TYR A 857 7.41 -4.21 -31.25
C TYR A 857 6.25 -4.80 -32.07
N ALA A 858 6.34 -6.07 -32.49
CA ALA A 858 5.43 -6.65 -33.47
C ALA A 858 3.97 -6.68 -33.00
N GLU A 859 3.76 -6.90 -31.70
CA GLU A 859 2.46 -7.08 -31.07
C GLU A 859 1.66 -5.77 -31.08
N SER A 860 2.33 -4.65 -30.76
CA SER A 860 1.74 -3.30 -30.81
C SER A 860 1.91 -2.58 -32.15
N ALA A 861 2.49 -3.22 -33.17
CA ALA A 861 2.96 -2.52 -34.37
C ALA A 861 1.86 -1.74 -35.09
N THR A 862 0.65 -2.31 -35.18
CA THR A 862 -0.51 -1.68 -35.84
C THR A 862 -0.93 -0.39 -35.13
N GLN A 863 -0.98 -0.42 -33.81
CA GLN A 863 -1.44 0.70 -32.99
C GLN A 863 -0.35 1.77 -32.86
N ILE A 864 0.92 1.38 -32.68
CA ILE A 864 2.04 2.32 -32.76
C ILE A 864 2.05 3.02 -34.12
N ASP A 865 1.88 2.31 -35.25
CA ASP A 865 1.84 2.92 -36.58
C ASP A 865 0.75 3.99 -36.74
N LYS A 866 -0.40 3.86 -36.05
CA LYS A 866 -1.48 4.87 -36.07
C LYS A 866 -1.02 6.19 -35.45
N VAL A 867 -0.20 6.13 -34.39
CA VAL A 867 0.12 7.31 -33.55
C VAL A 867 1.54 7.84 -33.76
N ILE A 868 2.48 7.02 -34.25
CA ILE A 868 3.93 7.27 -34.17
C ILE A 868 4.38 8.58 -34.82
N GLU A 869 3.74 8.99 -35.91
CA GLU A 869 4.08 10.24 -36.59
C GLU A 869 3.59 11.49 -35.82
N ASP A 870 2.52 11.36 -35.03
CA ASP A 870 1.96 12.43 -34.20
C ASP A 870 2.66 12.56 -32.84
N VAL A 871 3.17 11.44 -32.29
CA VAL A 871 3.90 11.41 -31.00
C VAL A 871 5.40 11.69 -31.12
N LYS A 872 5.86 12.31 -32.22
CA LYS A 872 7.25 12.83 -32.31
C LYS A 872 7.53 13.90 -31.26
N GLN A 873 6.47 14.56 -30.79
CA GLN A 873 6.46 15.55 -29.73
C GLN A 873 5.57 15.05 -28.59
N PRO A 874 5.85 15.49 -27.35
CA PRO A 874 5.02 15.10 -26.20
C PRO A 874 3.58 15.61 -26.37
N LYS A 875 2.62 14.77 -25.99
CA LYS A 875 1.20 15.10 -25.92
C LYS A 875 0.48 14.20 -24.92
N ILE A 876 -0.68 14.64 -24.48
CA ILE A 876 -1.65 13.82 -23.77
C ILE A 876 -2.89 13.80 -24.67
N ASP A 877 -3.32 12.61 -25.06
CA ASP A 877 -4.46 12.37 -25.93
C ASP A 877 -5.24 11.21 -25.32
N LEU A 878 -6.47 11.47 -24.86
CA LEU A 878 -7.31 10.47 -24.19
C LEU A 878 -8.25 9.75 -25.15
N GLY A 879 -8.14 9.97 -26.47
CA GLY A 879 -9.03 9.31 -27.44
C GLY A 879 -10.49 9.71 -27.28
N ASN A 880 -11.44 8.94 -27.83
CA ASN A 880 -12.88 9.26 -27.70
C ASN A 880 -13.49 8.57 -26.48
N GLY A 881 -14.52 9.16 -25.87
CA GLY A 881 -15.25 8.65 -24.71
C GLY A 881 -15.47 9.76 -23.70
N ASP A 882 -16.29 9.53 -22.67
CA ASP A 882 -16.54 10.50 -21.60
C ASP A 882 -15.30 10.52 -20.66
N ASN A 883 -14.26 11.26 -21.03
CA ASN A 883 -12.95 11.21 -20.40
C ASN A 883 -12.84 12.10 -19.17
N THR A 884 -11.99 11.72 -18.21
CA THR A 884 -11.69 12.51 -17.02
C THR A 884 -10.19 12.74 -16.86
N ALA A 885 -9.76 14.01 -16.82
CA ALA A 885 -8.36 14.38 -16.58
C ALA A 885 -8.21 15.31 -15.38
N THR A 886 -7.41 14.92 -14.38
CA THR A 886 -7.08 15.76 -13.21
C THR A 886 -5.58 16.01 -13.11
N PHE A 887 -5.19 17.28 -13.15
CA PHE A 887 -3.83 17.75 -12.92
C PHE A 887 -3.76 18.45 -11.56
N GLY A 888 -3.02 17.86 -10.64
CA GLY A 888 -2.87 18.30 -9.25
C GLY A 888 -2.04 19.58 -9.08
N SER A 889 -1.29 19.98 -10.11
CA SER A 889 -0.45 21.18 -10.11
C SER A 889 -0.44 21.85 -11.49
N ASN A 890 0.63 22.59 -11.79
CA ASN A 890 0.79 23.38 -13.01
C ASN A 890 0.92 22.50 -14.25
N VAL A 891 0.39 22.99 -15.38
CA VAL A 891 0.48 22.36 -16.70
C VAL A 891 1.13 23.34 -17.66
N TRP A 892 2.36 23.04 -18.06
CA TRP A 892 3.18 23.91 -18.88
C TRP A 892 3.64 23.24 -20.18
N HIS A 893 3.58 24.00 -21.27
CA HIS A 893 4.06 23.56 -22.59
C HIS A 893 3.36 22.30 -23.12
N ALA A 894 2.11 22.06 -22.69
CA ALA A 894 1.40 20.81 -23.01
C ALA A 894 0.49 20.93 -24.23
N LYS A 895 0.28 19.80 -24.89
CA LYS A 895 -0.83 19.56 -25.81
C LYS A 895 -1.70 18.49 -25.18
N ILE A 896 -2.95 18.83 -24.88
CA ILE A 896 -3.95 17.95 -24.25
C ILE A 896 -5.14 17.85 -25.20
N ILE A 897 -5.55 16.62 -25.50
CA ILE A 897 -6.73 16.29 -26.31
C ILE A 897 -7.57 15.28 -25.54
N THR A 898 -8.89 15.44 -25.50
CA THR A 898 -9.81 14.48 -24.88
C THR A 898 -10.85 13.87 -25.83
N GLY A 899 -10.81 14.23 -27.12
CA GLY A 899 -11.57 13.56 -28.20
C GLY A 899 -13.08 13.80 -28.17
N ASP A 900 -13.87 12.98 -28.86
CA ASP A 900 -15.34 13.11 -28.80
C ASP A 900 -15.88 12.39 -27.54
N GLY A 901 -16.74 13.04 -26.76
CA GLY A 901 -17.36 12.54 -25.53
C GLY A 901 -17.67 13.67 -24.56
N GLN A 902 -18.40 13.43 -23.48
CA GLN A 902 -18.63 14.44 -22.43
C GLN A 902 -17.46 14.43 -21.44
N ASP A 903 -16.50 15.32 -21.65
CA ASP A 903 -15.25 15.30 -20.93
C ASP A 903 -15.23 16.18 -19.69
N THR A 904 -14.42 15.79 -18.70
CA THR A 904 -14.18 16.57 -17.48
C THR A 904 -12.69 16.76 -17.24
N ILE A 905 -12.22 18.00 -17.33
CA ILE A 905 -10.82 18.37 -17.14
C ILE A 905 -10.68 19.32 -15.94
N THR A 906 -9.80 18.99 -15.00
CA THR A 906 -9.49 19.83 -13.83
C THR A 906 -7.99 20.08 -13.72
N ILE A 907 -7.59 21.34 -13.84
CA ILE A 907 -6.22 21.81 -13.62
C ILE A 907 -6.21 22.63 -12.32
N LYS A 908 -5.68 22.04 -11.25
CA LYS A 908 -5.62 22.67 -9.92
C LYS A 908 -4.54 23.75 -9.80
N GLY A 909 -3.53 23.71 -10.67
CA GLY A 909 -2.49 24.72 -10.76
C GLY A 909 -2.70 25.75 -11.88
N ALA A 910 -1.58 26.30 -12.34
CA ALA A 910 -1.53 27.27 -13.42
C ALA A 910 -1.38 26.61 -14.81
N LEU A 911 -2.11 27.14 -15.79
CA LEU A 911 -1.97 26.81 -17.21
C LEU A 911 -1.05 27.81 -17.92
N SER A 912 -0.01 27.34 -18.62
CA SER A 912 0.94 28.19 -19.37
C SER A 912 1.47 27.53 -20.64
N GLN A 913 1.41 28.24 -21.77
CA GLN A 913 1.85 27.74 -23.08
C GLN A 913 1.26 26.39 -23.45
N THR A 914 0.00 26.16 -23.06
CA THR A 914 -0.66 24.88 -23.22
C THR A 914 -1.82 25.00 -24.20
N SER A 915 -1.97 24.00 -25.06
CA SER A 915 -3.14 23.78 -25.90
C SER A 915 -4.00 22.68 -25.27
N LEU A 916 -5.28 22.95 -25.08
CA LEU A 916 -6.31 22.01 -24.65
C LEU A 916 -7.43 21.99 -25.69
N ASP A 917 -7.83 20.81 -26.14
CA ASP A 917 -8.91 20.57 -27.11
C ASP A 917 -9.80 19.45 -26.58
N THR A 918 -11.09 19.72 -26.38
CA THR A 918 -12.06 18.74 -25.83
C THR A 918 -12.98 18.13 -26.87
N GLY A 919 -12.78 18.42 -28.17
CA GLY A 919 -13.48 17.69 -29.23
C GLY A 919 -14.99 17.96 -29.32
N SER A 920 -15.82 16.93 -29.25
CA SER A 920 -17.29 17.08 -29.35
C SER A 920 -17.96 16.46 -28.15
N GLY A 921 -18.87 17.17 -27.50
CA GLY A 921 -19.60 16.71 -26.31
C GLY A 921 -20.00 17.91 -25.48
N ASN A 922 -20.61 17.66 -24.31
CA ASN A 922 -20.88 18.74 -23.37
C ASN A 922 -19.78 18.71 -22.31
N ASP A 923 -18.73 19.48 -22.53
CA ASP A 923 -17.49 19.37 -21.77
C ASP A 923 -17.45 20.30 -20.57
N THR A 924 -16.70 19.91 -19.56
CA THR A 924 -16.44 20.72 -18.38
C THR A 924 -14.95 20.87 -18.14
N VAL A 925 -14.44 22.09 -18.28
CA VAL A 925 -13.04 22.44 -18.02
C VAL A 925 -12.95 23.34 -16.80
N THR A 926 -12.08 23.01 -15.85
CA THR A 926 -11.77 23.85 -14.69
C THR A 926 -10.28 24.17 -14.65
N ILE A 927 -9.93 25.46 -14.69
CA ILE A 927 -8.57 25.96 -14.61
C ILE A 927 -8.47 26.90 -13.41
N ASN A 928 -7.65 26.55 -12.42
CA ASN A 928 -7.49 27.38 -11.23
C ASN A 928 -6.78 28.72 -11.53
N GLU A 929 -5.72 28.70 -12.35
CA GLU A 929 -5.00 29.92 -12.72
C GLU A 929 -4.61 29.92 -14.20
N TRP A 930 -4.95 30.99 -14.91
CA TRP A 930 -4.57 31.23 -16.30
C TRP A 930 -3.40 32.21 -16.37
N THR A 931 -2.27 31.79 -16.90
CA THR A 931 -1.16 32.72 -17.19
C THR A 931 -1.35 33.35 -18.58
N LEU A 932 -1.12 34.65 -18.74
CA LEU A 932 -1.21 35.33 -20.05
C LEU A 932 0.02 35.00 -20.92
N LYS A 933 0.14 33.74 -21.35
CA LYS A 933 1.28 33.24 -22.14
C LYS A 933 0.85 32.10 -23.08
N ASN A 934 0.37 32.44 -24.28
CA ASN A 934 0.10 31.50 -25.39
C ASN A 934 -0.69 30.23 -25.00
N ASN A 935 -1.71 30.38 -24.15
CA ASN A 935 -2.65 29.30 -23.87
C ASN A 935 -3.75 29.27 -24.93
N SER A 936 -4.16 28.08 -25.34
CA SER A 936 -5.30 27.85 -26.23
C SER A 936 -6.23 26.81 -25.60
N VAL A 937 -7.48 27.14 -25.39
CA VAL A 937 -8.53 26.20 -24.96
C VAL A 937 -9.62 26.18 -26.02
N ILE A 938 -9.88 25.03 -26.60
CA ILE A 938 -10.94 24.77 -27.58
C ILE A 938 -11.89 23.78 -26.94
N LEU A 939 -13.15 24.16 -26.75
CA LEU A 939 -14.17 23.31 -26.13
C LEU A 939 -14.89 22.45 -27.19
N GLY A 940 -15.04 22.99 -28.41
CA GLY A 940 -15.48 22.24 -29.57
C GLY A 940 -17.00 22.23 -29.74
N ASN A 941 -17.61 21.09 -30.06
CA ASN A 941 -19.05 21.06 -30.33
C ASN A 941 -19.85 20.56 -29.12
N GLY A 942 -20.80 21.35 -28.63
CA GLY A 942 -21.77 20.97 -27.62
C GLY A 942 -22.03 22.15 -26.68
N ASP A 943 -22.73 21.90 -25.57
CA ASP A 943 -23.00 22.95 -24.58
C ASP A 943 -21.91 22.90 -23.49
N ASP A 944 -20.81 23.61 -23.72
CA ASP A 944 -19.61 23.48 -22.89
C ASP A 944 -19.53 24.48 -21.72
N ILE A 945 -18.77 24.10 -20.68
CA ILE A 945 -18.56 24.94 -19.50
C ILE A 945 -17.07 25.05 -19.16
N LEU A 946 -16.56 26.28 -19.15
CA LEU A 946 -15.22 26.61 -18.66
C LEU A 946 -15.27 27.41 -17.34
N TYR A 947 -14.66 26.88 -16.29
CA TYR A 947 -14.42 27.58 -15.03
C TYR A 947 -12.99 28.12 -14.96
N LEU A 948 -12.84 29.43 -14.73
CA LEU A 948 -11.56 30.14 -14.63
C LEU A 948 -11.41 30.79 -13.24
N GLY A 949 -10.49 30.26 -12.43
CA GLY A 949 -10.25 30.73 -11.06
C GLY A 949 -9.51 32.08 -10.96
N GLY A 950 -8.73 32.47 -11.96
CA GLY A 950 -8.07 33.76 -12.01
C GLY A 950 -7.01 33.86 -13.09
N VAL A 951 -6.49 35.07 -13.31
CA VAL A 951 -5.46 35.40 -14.30
C VAL A 951 -4.23 35.97 -13.61
N SER A 952 -3.05 35.58 -14.08
CA SER A 952 -1.76 36.14 -13.66
C SER A 952 -0.87 36.55 -14.84
N GLN A 953 0.03 37.50 -14.57
CA GLN A 953 1.08 37.90 -15.52
C GLN A 953 2.36 37.13 -15.26
N THR A 954 3.02 36.70 -16.33
CA THR A 954 4.41 36.22 -16.29
C THR A 954 5.38 37.39 -16.58
N LEU A 955 6.62 37.28 -16.10
CA LEU A 955 7.60 38.39 -16.10
C LEU A 955 8.15 38.77 -17.49
N SER A 956 7.74 38.12 -18.59
CA SER A 956 8.32 38.40 -19.90
C SER A 956 7.53 37.84 -21.10
N TYR A 957 7.27 38.73 -22.07
CA TYR A 957 6.88 38.53 -23.49
C TYR A 957 5.39 38.52 -23.88
N GLU A 958 5.18 39.05 -25.10
CA GLU A 958 3.94 39.13 -25.88
C GLU A 958 3.50 37.74 -26.36
N GLY A 959 2.20 37.48 -26.35
CA GLY A 959 1.60 36.24 -26.82
C GLY A 959 0.08 36.32 -26.74
N THR A 960 -0.64 35.67 -27.67
CA THR A 960 -2.11 35.68 -27.72
C THR A 960 -2.65 34.44 -27.04
N SER A 961 -3.51 34.62 -26.04
CA SER A 961 -4.27 33.55 -25.40
C SER A 961 -5.63 33.42 -26.06
N LEU A 962 -6.12 32.20 -26.28
CA LEU A 962 -7.40 31.91 -26.94
C LEU A 962 -8.28 31.01 -26.08
N ILE A 963 -9.57 31.34 -26.03
CA ILE A 963 -10.66 30.44 -25.66
C ILE A 963 -11.64 30.40 -26.83
N HIS A 964 -11.93 29.21 -27.34
CA HIS A 964 -12.94 28.96 -28.35
C HIS A 964 -13.98 28.02 -27.75
N GLY A 965 -15.24 28.47 -27.62
CA GLY A 965 -16.36 27.59 -27.22
C GLY A 965 -16.63 26.61 -28.35
N GLY A 966 -17.26 27.08 -29.41
CA GLY A 966 -17.35 26.34 -30.67
C GLY A 966 -18.78 26.33 -31.15
N ALA A 967 -19.42 25.18 -31.30
CA ALA A 967 -20.82 25.12 -31.72
C ALA A 967 -21.72 24.58 -30.60
N GLY A 968 -22.66 25.37 -30.13
CA GLY A 968 -23.60 25.03 -29.06
C GLY A 968 -23.83 26.26 -28.18
N THR A 969 -24.36 26.09 -26.97
CA THR A 969 -24.46 27.18 -25.99
C THR A 969 -23.33 27.08 -24.96
N ASP A 970 -22.25 27.82 -25.21
CA ASP A 970 -21.03 27.73 -24.39
C ASP A 970 -20.99 28.77 -23.27
N THR A 971 -20.50 28.35 -22.10
CA THR A 971 -20.46 29.17 -20.88
C THR A 971 -19.06 29.30 -20.29
N ILE A 972 -18.61 30.54 -20.07
CA ILE A 972 -17.44 30.85 -19.24
C ILE A 972 -17.87 31.35 -17.87
N ASN A 973 -17.34 30.75 -16.80
CA ASN A 973 -17.53 31.15 -15.42
C ASN A 973 -16.21 31.63 -14.80
N ILE A 974 -16.14 32.90 -14.39
CA ILE A 974 -15.03 33.40 -13.57
C ILE A 974 -15.34 33.09 -12.11
N THR A 975 -14.48 32.33 -11.43
CA THR A 975 -14.75 31.82 -10.07
C THR A 975 -13.84 32.39 -8.99
N GLY A 976 -12.80 33.15 -9.37
CA GLY A 976 -11.92 33.78 -8.40
C GLY A 976 -11.28 35.08 -8.92
N LYS A 977 -10.57 35.75 -8.01
CA LYS A 977 -9.99 37.07 -8.26
C LYS A 977 -8.57 36.95 -8.79
N SER A 978 -8.32 37.59 -9.92
CA SER A 978 -7.03 37.65 -10.58
C SER A 978 -6.03 38.57 -9.87
N SER A 979 -4.72 38.26 -10.00
CA SER A 979 -3.62 39.13 -9.53
C SER A 979 -3.44 40.37 -10.41
N VAL A 980 -3.98 40.32 -11.62
CA VAL A 980 -4.04 41.38 -12.63
C VAL A 980 -5.47 41.50 -13.14
N SER A 981 -5.85 42.58 -13.81
CA SER A 981 -7.18 42.65 -14.42
C SER A 981 -7.36 41.54 -15.46
N THR A 982 -8.34 40.66 -15.26
CA THR A 982 -8.80 39.72 -16.31
C THR A 982 -9.40 40.53 -17.45
N ARG A 983 -8.88 40.36 -18.66
CA ARG A 983 -9.39 41.01 -19.87
C ARG A 983 -9.78 39.96 -20.90
N LEU A 984 -11.07 39.85 -21.16
CA LEU A 984 -11.62 38.98 -22.21
C LEU A 984 -11.94 39.85 -23.42
N GLU A 985 -11.41 39.51 -24.60
CA GLU A 985 -11.66 40.24 -25.85
C GLU A 985 -12.53 39.41 -26.78
N ILE A 986 -13.67 39.96 -27.21
CA ILE A 986 -14.61 39.35 -28.15
C ILE A 986 -14.66 40.23 -29.40
N PHE A 987 -14.57 39.65 -30.61
CA PHE A 987 -14.64 40.38 -31.90
C PHE A 987 -13.65 41.56 -32.03
N GLY A 988 -12.56 41.52 -31.29
CA GLY A 988 -11.63 42.63 -31.15
C GLY A 988 -10.27 42.35 -31.77
N ASN A 989 -9.47 43.40 -31.85
CA ASN A 989 -8.03 43.38 -32.14
C ASN A 989 -7.42 44.64 -31.53
N THR A 990 -7.74 44.86 -30.26
CA THR A 990 -7.28 46.03 -29.50
C THR A 990 -5.84 45.88 -29.05
N GLY A 991 -5.30 44.65 -29.09
CA GLY A 991 -3.95 44.30 -28.70
C GLY A 991 -3.71 44.42 -27.19
N GLY A 992 -2.59 43.87 -26.73
CA GLY A 992 -2.19 43.90 -25.32
C GLY A 992 -2.29 42.53 -24.65
N ASN A 993 -2.32 42.52 -23.32
CA ASN A 993 -2.36 41.30 -22.52
C ASN A 993 -3.82 40.93 -22.22
N ASN A 994 -4.46 40.24 -23.16
CA ASN A 994 -5.86 39.80 -23.12
C ASN A 994 -5.99 38.31 -23.48
N ILE A 995 -7.18 37.77 -23.24
CA ILE A 995 -7.61 36.45 -23.70
C ILE A 995 -8.64 36.68 -24.79
N ASP A 996 -8.34 36.26 -26.01
CA ASP A 996 -9.27 36.26 -27.13
C ASP A 996 -10.33 35.19 -26.89
N VAL A 997 -11.61 35.57 -27.05
CA VAL A 997 -12.76 34.70 -26.82
C VAL A 997 -13.63 34.69 -28.08
N SER A 998 -13.90 33.50 -28.61
CA SER A 998 -14.77 33.26 -29.76
C SER A 998 -15.71 32.08 -29.52
N GLY A 999 -16.88 32.10 -30.18
CA GLY A 999 -17.86 31.00 -30.07
C GLY A 999 -18.37 30.79 -28.64
N VAL A 1000 -18.52 31.83 -27.82
CA VAL A 1000 -19.04 31.73 -26.44
C VAL A 1000 -20.30 32.57 -26.29
N ASP A 1001 -21.37 31.96 -25.79
CA ASP A 1001 -22.70 32.57 -25.68
C ASP A 1001 -22.94 33.21 -24.30
N VAL A 1002 -22.37 32.66 -23.23
CA VAL A 1002 -22.62 33.12 -21.84
C VAL A 1002 -21.32 33.38 -21.09
N LEU A 1003 -21.19 34.60 -20.54
CA LEU A 1003 -20.07 34.99 -19.68
C LEU A 1003 -20.58 35.36 -18.29
N ASN A 1004 -20.22 34.57 -17.28
CA ASN A 1004 -20.54 34.81 -15.88
C ASN A 1004 -19.30 35.35 -15.16
N LEU A 1005 -19.26 36.68 -14.95
CA LEU A 1005 -18.11 37.39 -14.38
C LEU A 1005 -18.05 37.35 -12.84
N ASN A 1006 -19.20 37.11 -12.21
CA ASN A 1006 -19.37 36.91 -10.76
C ASN A 1006 -18.79 38.00 -9.83
N GLY A 1007 -18.53 39.21 -10.33
CA GLY A 1007 -18.05 40.31 -9.50
C GLY A 1007 -16.58 40.23 -9.13
N HIS A 1008 -15.76 39.57 -9.95
CA HIS A 1008 -14.33 39.42 -9.70
C HIS A 1008 -13.47 40.56 -10.27
N GLY A 1009 -14.09 41.58 -10.87
CA GLY A 1009 -13.38 42.73 -11.44
C GLY A 1009 -12.88 42.48 -12.85
N THR A 1010 -13.61 41.65 -13.61
CA THR A 1010 -13.27 41.29 -14.98
C THR A 1010 -13.71 42.38 -15.95
N GLU A 1011 -12.88 42.69 -16.93
CA GLU A 1011 -13.19 43.60 -18.04
C GLU A 1011 -13.43 42.78 -19.32
N VAL A 1012 -14.60 42.94 -19.94
CA VAL A 1012 -14.91 42.36 -21.26
C VAL A 1012 -14.83 43.46 -22.32
N ILE A 1013 -14.00 43.28 -23.33
CA ILE A 1013 -13.81 44.19 -24.45
C ILE A 1013 -14.49 43.59 -25.67
N ILE A 1014 -15.38 44.34 -26.32
CA ILE A 1014 -16.15 43.86 -27.46
C ILE A 1014 -15.92 44.77 -28.66
N GLY A 1015 -15.23 44.25 -29.67
CA GLY A 1015 -14.94 44.93 -30.93
C GLY A 1015 -15.99 44.72 -32.01
N THR A 1016 -15.64 45.07 -33.25
CA THR A 1016 -16.46 44.89 -34.46
C THR A 1016 -15.78 44.03 -35.53
N GLN A 1017 -14.56 43.55 -35.28
CA GLN A 1017 -13.85 42.68 -36.23
C GLN A 1017 -14.51 41.31 -36.30
N ASN A 1018 -14.63 40.77 -37.52
CA ASN A 1018 -15.16 39.42 -37.79
C ASN A 1018 -16.61 39.13 -37.35
N VAL A 1019 -17.37 40.13 -36.87
CA VAL A 1019 -18.81 40.01 -36.52
C VAL A 1019 -19.67 39.60 -37.73
N GLY A 1020 -19.19 39.78 -38.96
CA GLY A 1020 -19.90 39.36 -40.19
C GLY A 1020 -19.66 37.91 -40.64
N ASN A 1021 -18.81 37.16 -39.93
CA ASN A 1021 -18.52 35.76 -40.22
C ASN A 1021 -18.27 34.93 -38.94
N PRO A 1022 -19.15 34.95 -37.92
CA PRO A 1022 -19.16 33.85 -36.95
C PRO A 1022 -19.62 32.63 -37.76
N ASN A 1023 -18.83 31.56 -37.87
CA ASN A 1023 -19.10 30.46 -38.82
C ASN A 1023 -20.31 29.57 -38.40
N ASN A 1024 -21.45 30.16 -38.03
CA ASN A 1024 -22.57 29.54 -37.30
C ASN A 1024 -22.20 28.98 -35.92
N GLU A 1025 -21.10 29.48 -35.33
CA GLU A 1025 -20.60 29.03 -34.02
C GLU A 1025 -21.48 29.56 -32.85
N LEU A 1026 -22.09 30.75 -32.98
CA LEU A 1026 -23.07 31.21 -31.99
C LEU A 1026 -24.46 30.65 -32.29
N GLU A 1027 -25.05 29.88 -31.37
CA GLU A 1027 -26.34 29.18 -31.58
C GLU A 1027 -27.47 30.16 -31.95
N ARG A 1028 -27.42 31.42 -31.49
CA ARG A 1028 -28.49 32.41 -31.68
C ARG A 1028 -28.06 33.80 -32.13
N ASN A 1029 -26.79 34.00 -32.46
CA ASN A 1029 -26.20 35.34 -32.59
C ASN A 1029 -26.46 36.21 -31.34
N VAL A 1030 -26.45 35.58 -30.16
CA VAL A 1030 -26.69 36.23 -28.86
C VAL A 1030 -25.50 35.98 -27.95
N ILE A 1031 -25.07 37.02 -27.24
CA ILE A 1031 -24.10 36.90 -26.15
C ILE A 1031 -24.72 37.49 -24.89
N THR A 1032 -24.62 36.78 -23.76
CA THR A 1032 -25.14 37.22 -22.46
C THR A 1032 -24.00 37.36 -21.47
N ILE A 1033 -23.94 38.51 -20.79
CA ILE A 1033 -22.88 38.85 -19.84
C ILE A 1033 -23.53 39.16 -18.48
N HIS A 1034 -23.25 38.30 -17.51
CA HIS A 1034 -23.71 38.40 -16.13
C HIS A 1034 -22.60 38.85 -15.19
N GLY A 1035 -22.91 39.68 -14.22
CA GLY A 1035 -21.90 40.27 -13.33
C GLY A 1035 -22.47 41.36 -12.42
N ASN A 1036 -21.59 42.18 -11.83
CA ASN A 1036 -22.02 43.30 -11.00
C ASN A 1036 -21.18 44.57 -11.22
N SER A 1037 -21.39 45.58 -10.37
CA SER A 1037 -20.72 46.88 -10.48
C SER A 1037 -19.20 46.87 -10.31
N THR A 1038 -18.61 45.74 -9.93
CA THR A 1038 -17.15 45.56 -9.89
C THR A 1038 -16.58 45.16 -11.25
N ASP A 1039 -17.40 44.57 -12.12
CA ASP A 1039 -17.05 44.19 -13.49
C ASP A 1039 -17.30 45.34 -14.47
N ALA A 1040 -16.69 45.26 -15.65
CA ALA A 1040 -16.84 46.26 -16.69
C ALA A 1040 -16.98 45.65 -18.09
N VAL A 1041 -17.76 46.31 -18.95
CA VAL A 1041 -17.82 46.00 -20.38
C VAL A 1041 -17.43 47.24 -21.18
N LYS A 1042 -16.56 47.06 -22.18
CA LYS A 1042 -16.10 48.11 -23.09
C LYS A 1042 -16.51 47.75 -24.51
N LEU A 1043 -17.42 48.51 -25.09
CA LEU A 1043 -17.94 48.28 -26.44
C LEU A 1043 -17.28 49.20 -27.46
N GLN A 1044 -16.96 48.71 -28.66
CA GLN A 1044 -16.59 49.59 -29.74
C GLN A 1044 -17.79 50.47 -30.15
N SER A 1045 -17.52 51.71 -30.56
CA SER A 1045 -18.53 52.76 -30.73
C SER A 1045 -19.66 52.47 -31.73
N ASP A 1046 -19.52 51.47 -32.60
CA ASP A 1046 -20.57 51.06 -33.55
C ASP A 1046 -21.70 50.21 -32.93
N TRP A 1047 -21.49 49.64 -31.73
CA TRP A 1047 -22.53 48.92 -30.99
C TRP A 1047 -23.61 49.89 -30.50
N ARG A 1048 -24.87 49.61 -30.83
CA ARG A 1048 -26.00 50.49 -30.47
C ARG A 1048 -26.86 49.86 -29.40
N GLU A 1049 -27.15 50.61 -28.33
CA GLU A 1049 -28.18 50.22 -27.37
C GLU A 1049 -29.55 50.23 -28.08
N ILE A 1050 -30.24 49.08 -28.07
CA ILE A 1050 -31.54 48.90 -28.74
C ILE A 1050 -32.71 48.78 -27.75
N GLY A 1051 -32.44 48.56 -26.47
CA GLY A 1051 -33.46 48.47 -25.43
C GLY A 1051 -32.93 47.91 -24.12
N SER A 1052 -33.87 47.64 -23.21
CA SER A 1052 -33.61 47.01 -21.92
C SER A 1052 -34.71 45.99 -21.61
N THR A 1053 -34.33 44.85 -21.04
CA THR A 1053 -35.24 43.88 -20.42
C THR A 1053 -35.08 43.94 -18.90
N THR A 1054 -35.94 43.25 -18.14
CA THR A 1054 -35.84 43.20 -16.68
C THR A 1054 -34.43 42.76 -16.26
N GLY A 1055 -33.64 43.68 -15.69
CA GLY A 1055 -32.28 43.44 -15.19
C GLY A 1055 -31.14 43.52 -16.22
N MET A 1056 -31.40 43.76 -17.52
CA MET A 1056 -30.36 43.76 -18.56
C MET A 1056 -30.53 44.86 -19.63
N LYS A 1057 -29.42 45.40 -20.12
CA LYS A 1057 -29.33 46.28 -21.30
C LYS A 1057 -29.00 45.49 -22.55
N GLN A 1058 -29.52 45.91 -23.69
CA GLN A 1058 -29.35 45.24 -24.98
C GLN A 1058 -28.60 46.11 -25.97
N TYR A 1059 -27.55 45.56 -26.58
CA TYR A 1059 -26.76 46.20 -27.63
C TYR A 1059 -26.77 45.37 -28.90
N GLN A 1060 -26.76 46.01 -30.06
CA GLN A 1060 -26.79 45.31 -31.34
C GLN A 1060 -25.80 45.88 -32.34
N TYR A 1061 -25.14 44.99 -33.07
CA TYR A 1061 -24.29 45.29 -34.22
C TYR A 1061 -24.30 44.12 -35.21
N ASN A 1062 -24.50 44.42 -36.49
CA ASN A 1062 -24.49 43.46 -37.60
C ASN A 1062 -25.28 42.14 -37.38
N GLY A 1063 -26.44 42.22 -36.71
CA GLY A 1063 -27.30 41.07 -36.45
C GLY A 1063 -27.01 40.30 -35.15
N ILE A 1064 -25.89 40.58 -34.48
CA ILE A 1064 -25.57 40.03 -33.16
C ILE A 1064 -26.17 40.92 -32.07
N THR A 1065 -26.79 40.31 -31.06
CA THR A 1065 -27.38 41.00 -29.90
C THR A 1065 -26.65 40.63 -28.62
N ILE A 1066 -26.23 41.61 -27.83
CA ILE A 1066 -25.55 41.41 -26.55
C ILE A 1066 -26.46 41.86 -25.41
N TYR A 1067 -26.65 41.00 -24.43
CA TYR A 1067 -27.35 41.27 -23.18
C TYR A 1067 -26.33 41.44 -22.07
N ILE A 1068 -26.41 42.55 -21.33
CA ILE A 1068 -25.49 42.87 -20.24
C ILE A 1068 -26.31 43.23 -19.01
N ASP A 1069 -26.03 42.62 -17.85
CA ASP A 1069 -26.67 43.00 -16.59
C ASP A 1069 -26.58 44.52 -16.35
N ASP A 1070 -27.70 45.14 -15.96
CA ASP A 1070 -27.81 46.61 -15.85
C ASP A 1070 -26.92 47.22 -14.75
N THR A 1071 -26.41 46.36 -13.86
CA THR A 1071 -25.49 46.68 -12.77
C THR A 1071 -24.03 46.82 -13.22
N ILE A 1072 -23.66 46.28 -14.39
CA ILE A 1072 -22.30 46.34 -14.93
C ILE A 1072 -22.03 47.72 -15.56
N GLN A 1073 -20.82 48.26 -15.36
CA GLN A 1073 -20.44 49.50 -16.03
C GLN A 1073 -20.11 49.25 -17.51
N VAL A 1074 -20.88 49.89 -18.40
CA VAL A 1074 -20.64 49.85 -19.85
C VAL A 1074 -20.02 51.16 -20.33
N THR A 1075 -18.88 51.08 -21.00
CA THR A 1075 -18.19 52.23 -21.63
C THR A 1075 -17.91 51.96 -23.11
N THR A 1076 -17.53 52.99 -23.87
CA THR A 1076 -17.25 52.87 -25.31
C THR A 1076 -15.81 53.23 -25.68
N PHE A 1077 -15.31 52.66 -26.78
CA PHE A 1077 -14.04 53.03 -27.39
C PHE A 1077 -14.13 53.17 -28.92
N SER A 1078 -13.15 53.86 -29.50
CA SER A 1078 -13.04 54.12 -30.95
C SER A 1078 -12.45 52.93 -31.70
#